data_AF-F9ZW59-F1
#
_entry.id   AF-F9ZW59-F1
#
_cell.length_a   1.000
_cell.length_b   1.000
_cell.length_c   1.000
_cell.angle_alpha   90.00
_cell.angle_beta   90.00
_cell.angle_gamma   90.00
#
_symmetry.space_group_name_H-M   'P 1'
#
loop_
_entity.id
_entity.type
_entity.pdbx_description
1 polymer ?
#
loop_
_entity_poly.entity_id
_entity_poly.type
_entity_poly.pdbx_seq_one_letter_code
_entity_poly.pdbx_strand_id
1 'polypeptide(L)'
;MNSQPLAQRIYREILPPTLSACADGIAVIGIDGPTAAGKTILADDLAELLHNDGRKVWTYRLDWTLAEREPRLADLDHLRNAQVDTFPFEGELHMRLDLARKFLERIHRFREAWYSGRETASPPEFIQIDHLYSRSVGGRAVGKAECQLEPGLVILLEGHYTARPDLDALIDFNILLLSDPVELLRRKVARVRNYRGEAEAVDYFHRIDLPSFRHHLARFGHHFDLVVDNSDYREPHLESTPFIQAWRGDDCVSEETRHDGIPGLATQILSSSRFVAPAFCAALEASLDALVTWDQYVGDCLRQDLASIHSDLRQQAESLMSGLEQRFAKQNIRFRLRHTHALHQVYKRHLPVSLGITVTAPSQQAIHLLAEIEHSSLRLQVISAAGRSLVRVEREIGSLTPRNRPQPLLIARYHPLGATEAPLPVLTPTPLAVPGFLGDHPLEIDITGEPVSPAATLSRHLDRGGVWVQRFSRFEELSYFDELATACGSATVQAGRYLIAMKSGNVALRRRFKAFQRSWAHPLATIAAPSKDQVAFDRQHDDELDAALFGNVGFPHLEECDRAHFHQLSYRFSTTQIGTIADALGAELTSSPMHPHAVDEGEHFFSASMIEVPFGEAYCRLVDRLVAEGVHHFHIDAGDGRFIPRVIDAIDKVRYLLQHHPQVILHAHLMAEDPQAGQHGQASLIDRYLDAGCHALAIHPRALSLPVELVPTLQHIRRRGARPGLVIETTQPIDSALWEVITQADLDWSVVMGVPVGYGGQLFDHGTFGRLAALHYLSRAEGRHFEIEIDGGLTMDIVEPCRRAGARIFSGWSIVRGQTDQATIEKVKRLRRLLSPEAS
;
A
#
# COMPACT_ATOMS: atom_id res chain seq x y z
N MET A 1 -49.14 10.36 -6.25
CA MET A 1 -48.72 9.00 -6.67
C MET A 1 -48.48 8.23 -5.38
N ASN A 2 -49.01 7.01 -5.21
CA ASN A 2 -49.09 6.34 -3.90
C ASN A 2 -47.94 5.32 -3.75
N SER A 3 -46.84 5.68 -3.08
CA SER A 3 -45.73 4.75 -2.75
C SER A 3 -45.95 3.97 -1.45
N GLN A 4 -47.13 4.11 -0.84
CA GLN A 4 -47.56 3.44 0.37
C GLN A 4 -47.19 1.95 0.46
N PRO A 5 -47.36 1.11 -0.61
CA PRO A 5 -47.00 -0.30 -0.54
C PRO A 5 -45.51 -0.55 -0.26
N LEU A 6 -44.62 0.22 -0.90
CA LEU A 6 -43.17 0.10 -0.70
C LEU A 6 -42.76 0.56 0.69
N ALA A 7 -43.25 1.74 1.11
CA ALA A 7 -42.94 2.31 2.41
C ALA A 7 -43.38 1.37 3.53
N GLN A 8 -44.57 0.77 3.42
CA GLN A 8 -45.08 -0.21 4.38
C GLN A 8 -44.20 -1.46 4.45
N ARG A 9 -43.76 -1.99 3.31
CA ARG A 9 -42.88 -3.16 3.26
C ARG A 9 -41.53 -2.87 3.89
N ILE A 10 -40.88 -1.77 3.49
CA ILE A 10 -39.59 -1.35 4.04
C ILE A 10 -39.70 -1.13 5.56
N TYR A 11 -40.74 -0.44 6.01
CA TYR A 11 -40.98 -0.17 7.43
C TYR A 11 -41.19 -1.45 8.25
N ARG A 12 -42.00 -2.40 7.77
CA ARG A 12 -42.38 -3.61 8.54
C ARG A 12 -41.34 -4.72 8.49
N GLU A 13 -40.67 -4.91 7.35
CA GLU A 13 -39.84 -6.10 7.11
C GLU A 13 -38.34 -5.79 7.16
N ILE A 14 -37.93 -4.56 6.84
CA ILE A 14 -36.51 -4.26 6.53
C ILE A 14 -35.86 -3.36 7.57
N LEU A 15 -36.52 -2.28 7.96
CA LEU A 15 -35.99 -1.31 8.94
C LEU A 15 -35.96 -1.78 10.41
N PRO A 16 -36.79 -2.72 10.90
CA PRO A 16 -36.81 -3.05 12.33
C PRO A 16 -35.45 -3.44 12.93
N PRO A 17 -34.58 -4.24 12.28
CA PRO A 17 -33.25 -4.54 12.80
C PRO A 17 -32.39 -3.28 12.98
N THR A 18 -32.41 -2.36 12.01
CA THR A 18 -31.68 -1.09 12.08
C THR A 18 -32.21 -0.20 13.20
N LEU A 19 -33.54 -0.08 13.30
CA LEU A 19 -34.19 0.70 14.36
C LEU A 19 -33.95 0.11 15.74
N SER A 20 -33.88 -1.22 15.86
CA SER A 20 -33.55 -1.93 17.10
C SER A 20 -32.09 -1.74 17.50
N ALA A 21 -31.15 -1.77 16.55
CA ALA A 21 -29.73 -1.54 16.82
C ALA A 21 -29.45 -0.11 17.30
N CYS A 22 -30.32 0.83 16.94
CA CYS A 22 -30.26 2.24 17.34
C CYS A 22 -31.34 2.62 18.38
N ALA A 23 -31.98 1.64 19.06
CA ALA A 23 -33.20 1.87 19.83
C ALA A 23 -33.06 2.97 20.89
N ASP A 24 -31.88 3.10 21.50
CA ASP A 24 -31.59 4.09 22.53
C ASP A 24 -30.91 5.36 21.99
N GLY A 25 -30.64 5.46 20.69
CA GLY A 25 -29.93 6.57 20.05
C GLY A 25 -30.72 7.22 18.90
N ILE A 26 -30.03 7.99 18.06
CA ILE A 26 -30.58 8.51 16.80
C ILE A 26 -30.37 7.45 15.72
N ALA A 27 -31.28 7.27 14.75
CA ALA A 27 -31.07 6.44 13.55
C ALA A 27 -31.01 7.31 12.29
N VAL A 28 -30.09 7.04 11.36
CA VAL A 28 -29.98 7.78 10.08
C VAL A 28 -30.20 6.82 8.91
N ILE A 29 -31.20 7.12 8.09
CA ILE A 29 -31.59 6.34 6.91
C ILE A 29 -31.39 7.20 5.67
N GLY A 30 -30.54 6.74 4.75
CA GLY A 30 -30.32 7.35 3.43
C GLY A 30 -31.32 6.87 2.39
N ILE A 31 -31.86 7.78 1.59
CA ILE A 31 -32.76 7.49 0.46
C ILE A 31 -32.23 8.19 -0.79
N ASP A 32 -31.64 7.41 -1.68
CA ASP A 32 -30.96 7.82 -2.90
C ASP A 32 -31.68 7.33 -4.16
N GLY A 33 -31.23 7.78 -5.33
CA GLY A 33 -31.85 7.52 -6.62
C GLY A 33 -31.76 8.71 -7.56
N PRO A 34 -31.93 8.51 -8.88
CA PRO A 34 -31.86 9.59 -9.86
C PRO A 34 -33.05 10.56 -9.75
N THR A 35 -32.98 11.66 -10.50
CA THR A 35 -34.05 12.66 -10.53
C THR A 35 -35.35 11.99 -11.00
N ALA A 36 -36.45 12.22 -10.26
CA ALA A 36 -37.76 11.63 -10.50
C ALA A 36 -37.92 10.12 -10.19
N ALA A 37 -36.98 9.51 -9.46
CA ALA A 37 -37.10 8.12 -8.98
C ALA A 37 -38.12 7.88 -7.86
N GLY A 38 -38.69 8.93 -7.26
CA GLY A 38 -39.71 8.81 -6.20
C GLY A 38 -39.20 8.93 -4.77
N LYS A 39 -37.91 9.20 -4.58
CA LYS A 39 -37.25 9.36 -3.28
C LYS A 39 -38.02 10.20 -2.25
N THR A 40 -38.42 11.42 -2.62
CA THR A 40 -39.14 12.33 -1.73
C THR A 40 -40.47 11.74 -1.25
N ILE A 41 -41.18 11.04 -2.14
CA ILE A 41 -42.47 10.42 -1.80
C ILE A 41 -42.22 9.25 -0.84
N LEU A 42 -41.20 8.42 -1.08
CA LEU A 42 -40.84 7.36 -0.15
C LEU A 42 -40.44 7.91 1.22
N ALA A 43 -39.68 8.99 1.27
CA ALA A 43 -39.26 9.63 2.52
C ALA A 43 -40.46 10.18 3.31
N ASP A 44 -41.38 10.86 2.63
CA ASP A 44 -42.59 11.41 3.26
C ASP A 44 -43.51 10.27 3.77
N ASP A 45 -43.73 9.21 2.98
CA ASP A 45 -44.53 8.04 3.39
C ASP A 45 -43.89 7.27 4.56
N LEU A 46 -42.56 7.09 4.55
CA LEU A 46 -41.84 6.46 5.67
C LEU A 46 -41.91 7.32 6.93
N ALA A 47 -41.80 8.64 6.81
CA ALA A 47 -41.94 9.55 7.93
C ALA A 47 -43.32 9.45 8.57
N GLU A 48 -44.38 9.37 7.77
CA GLU A 48 -45.76 9.18 8.25
C GLU A 48 -45.90 7.85 9.01
N LEU A 49 -45.39 6.73 8.46
CA LEU A 49 -45.46 5.42 9.11
C LEU A 49 -44.70 5.38 10.44
N LEU A 50 -43.49 5.93 10.48
CA LEU A 50 -42.68 6.03 11.69
C LEU A 50 -43.35 6.93 12.74
N HIS A 51 -43.95 8.05 12.31
CA HIS A 51 -44.68 8.94 13.21
C HIS A 51 -45.91 8.25 13.82
N ASN A 52 -46.65 7.48 13.02
CA ASN A 52 -47.80 6.70 13.47
C ASN A 52 -47.41 5.58 14.47
N ASP A 53 -46.16 5.12 14.47
CA ASP A 53 -45.58 4.20 15.46
C ASP A 53 -45.07 4.92 16.74
N GLY A 54 -45.29 6.24 16.85
CA GLY A 54 -44.85 7.04 17.99
C GLY A 54 -43.38 7.46 17.94
N ARG A 55 -42.69 7.28 16.80
CA ARG A 55 -41.30 7.72 16.64
C ARG A 55 -41.21 9.18 16.23
N LYS A 56 -40.13 9.81 16.65
CA LYS A 56 -39.79 11.17 16.23
C LYS A 56 -39.03 11.08 14.91
N VAL A 57 -39.42 11.88 13.93
CA VAL A 57 -38.84 11.82 12.58
C VAL A 57 -38.50 13.22 12.10
N TRP A 58 -37.36 13.36 11.44
CA TRP A 58 -37.01 14.57 10.73
C TRP A 58 -36.35 14.24 9.38
N THR A 59 -36.73 14.97 8.34
CA THR A 59 -36.26 14.71 6.97
C THR A 59 -35.27 15.79 6.55
N TYR A 60 -34.01 15.40 6.32
CA TYR A 60 -33.00 16.24 5.70
C TYR A 60 -33.07 16.08 4.19
N ARG A 61 -33.31 17.17 3.45
CA ARG A 61 -33.32 17.14 1.97
C ARG A 61 -31.95 17.52 1.43
N LEU A 62 -31.23 16.60 0.80
CA LEU A 62 -29.91 16.87 0.20
C LEU A 62 -29.97 17.92 -0.91
N ASP A 63 -31.13 18.12 -1.55
CA ASP A 63 -31.39 19.24 -2.47
C ASP A 63 -31.09 20.61 -1.82
N TRP A 64 -31.14 20.74 -0.49
CA TRP A 64 -30.74 21.95 0.23
C TRP A 64 -29.25 22.28 0.08
N THR A 65 -28.43 21.30 -0.29
CA THR A 65 -26.99 21.49 -0.49
C THR A 65 -26.64 21.97 -1.89
N LEU A 66 -27.60 22.06 -2.82
CA LEU A 66 -27.35 22.60 -4.16
C LEU A 66 -26.64 23.95 -4.13
N ALA A 67 -25.74 24.16 -5.09
CA ALA A 67 -25.20 25.46 -5.43
C ALA A 67 -26.29 26.35 -6.04
N GLU A 68 -26.03 27.66 -6.03
CA GLU A 68 -26.96 28.64 -6.58
C GLU A 68 -27.26 28.36 -8.05
N ARG A 69 -28.49 28.70 -8.48
CA ARG A 69 -29.00 28.28 -9.79
C ARG A 69 -28.27 28.94 -10.96
N GLU A 70 -27.92 30.21 -10.84
CA GLU A 70 -27.35 31.02 -11.94
C GLU A 70 -26.02 30.44 -12.47
N PRO A 71 -25.00 30.14 -11.65
CA PRO A 71 -23.77 29.49 -12.12
C PRO A 71 -24.02 28.16 -12.85
N ARG A 72 -24.99 27.37 -12.39
CA ARG A 72 -25.30 26.05 -12.97
C ARG A 72 -25.97 26.15 -14.34
N LEU A 73 -26.82 27.16 -14.55
CA LEU A 73 -27.39 27.43 -15.87
C LEU A 73 -26.32 27.92 -16.85
N ALA A 74 -25.43 28.79 -16.39
CA ALA A 74 -24.32 29.28 -17.20
C ALA A 74 -23.37 28.14 -17.63
N ASP A 75 -23.21 27.12 -16.79
CA ASP A 75 -22.46 25.91 -17.11
C ASP A 75 -23.13 25.09 -18.21
N LEU A 76 -24.43 24.83 -18.11
CA LEU A 76 -25.21 24.15 -19.15
C LEU A 76 -25.08 24.84 -20.51
N ASP A 77 -25.22 26.16 -20.55
CA ASP A 77 -25.09 26.92 -21.79
C ASP A 77 -23.66 26.83 -22.36
N HIS A 78 -22.66 26.74 -21.50
CA HIS A 78 -21.29 26.56 -21.94
C HIS A 78 -21.03 25.18 -22.54
N LEU A 79 -21.54 24.11 -21.93
CA LEU A 79 -21.44 22.75 -22.46
C LEU A 79 -22.09 22.64 -23.85
N ARG A 80 -23.26 23.29 -24.04
CA ARG A 80 -23.94 23.38 -25.34
C ARG A 80 -23.08 24.09 -26.39
N ASN A 81 -22.48 25.22 -26.05
CA ASN A 81 -21.63 25.98 -26.96
C ASN A 81 -20.32 25.26 -27.28
N ALA A 82 -19.78 24.49 -26.33
CA ALA A 82 -18.57 23.70 -26.48
C ALA A 82 -18.82 22.35 -27.20
N GLN A 83 -20.06 22.06 -27.61
CA GLN A 83 -20.47 20.82 -28.27
C GLN A 83 -20.06 19.57 -27.47
N VAL A 84 -20.16 19.64 -26.13
CA VAL A 84 -19.91 18.51 -25.25
C VAL A 84 -21.16 17.64 -25.18
N ASP A 85 -21.04 16.37 -25.58
CA ASP A 85 -22.16 15.45 -25.66
C ASP A 85 -22.75 15.08 -24.30
N THR A 86 -21.90 14.79 -23.31
CA THR A 86 -22.33 14.45 -21.95
C THR A 86 -21.40 15.07 -20.91
N PHE A 87 -21.94 15.38 -19.73
CA PHE A 87 -21.16 15.85 -18.60
C PHE A 87 -21.43 14.99 -17.34
N PRO A 88 -20.58 13.99 -17.06
CA PRO A 88 -20.80 13.05 -15.96
C PRO A 88 -20.51 13.61 -14.56
N PHE A 89 -19.94 14.81 -14.44
CA PHE A 89 -19.49 15.36 -13.15
C PHE A 89 -20.33 16.55 -12.65
N GLU A 90 -21.34 16.98 -13.40
CA GLU A 90 -22.16 18.18 -13.11
C GLU A 90 -22.70 18.16 -11.69
N GLY A 91 -23.36 17.06 -11.32
CA GLY A 91 -24.17 17.05 -10.12
C GLY A 91 -23.34 17.06 -8.85
N GLU A 92 -22.15 16.45 -8.85
CA GLU A 92 -21.23 16.55 -7.70
C GLU A 92 -20.61 17.94 -7.58
N LEU A 93 -20.21 18.56 -8.71
CA LEU A 93 -19.63 19.92 -8.72
C LEU A 93 -20.63 21.01 -8.32
N HIS A 94 -21.92 20.73 -8.48
CA HIS A 94 -23.02 21.62 -8.16
C HIS A 94 -23.61 21.42 -6.77
N MET A 95 -22.98 20.63 -5.89
CA MET A 95 -23.48 20.33 -4.55
C MET A 95 -22.47 20.71 -3.47
N ARG A 96 -22.95 21.29 -2.37
CA ARG A 96 -22.20 21.63 -1.14
C ARG A 96 -22.38 20.53 -0.10
N LEU A 97 -21.93 19.32 -0.45
CA LEU A 97 -22.15 18.11 0.36
C LEU A 97 -21.46 18.17 1.73
N ASP A 98 -20.48 19.07 1.91
CA ASP A 98 -19.85 19.34 3.20
C ASP A 98 -20.85 19.81 4.27
N LEU A 99 -21.94 20.49 3.87
CA LEU A 99 -23.03 20.86 4.79
C LEU A 99 -23.73 19.62 5.36
N ALA A 100 -24.02 18.62 4.51
CA ALA A 100 -24.64 17.37 4.94
C ALA A 100 -23.68 16.55 5.81
N ARG A 101 -22.40 16.47 5.42
CA ARG A 101 -21.37 15.80 6.19
C ARG A 101 -21.23 16.38 7.59
N LYS A 102 -21.09 17.71 7.73
CA LYS A 102 -20.98 18.41 9.03
C LYS A 102 -22.20 18.17 9.93
N PHE A 103 -23.39 18.08 9.32
CA PHE A 103 -24.62 17.75 10.05
C PHE A 103 -24.59 16.31 10.57
N LEU A 104 -24.22 15.35 9.74
CA LEU A 104 -24.06 13.94 10.14
C LEU A 104 -22.97 13.72 11.19
N GLU A 105 -21.84 14.44 11.09
CA GLU A 105 -20.78 14.43 12.10
C GLU A 105 -21.26 14.96 13.46
N ARG A 106 -22.20 15.92 13.48
CA ARG A 106 -22.85 16.38 14.72
C ARG A 106 -23.73 15.29 15.32
N ILE A 107 -24.55 14.62 14.52
CA ILE A 107 -25.37 13.49 14.98
C ILE A 107 -24.50 12.38 15.56
N HIS A 108 -23.40 12.06 14.91
CA HIS A 108 -22.47 11.05 15.40
C HIS A 108 -21.86 11.46 16.75
N ARG A 109 -21.39 12.70 16.91
CA ARG A 109 -20.90 13.22 18.21
C ARG A 109 -21.96 13.17 19.30
N PHE A 110 -23.21 13.51 18.98
CA PHE A 110 -24.33 13.41 19.91
C PHE A 110 -24.54 11.96 20.38
N ARG A 111 -24.51 10.98 19.46
CA ARG A 111 -24.61 9.54 19.81
C ARG A 111 -23.45 9.09 20.71
N GLU A 112 -22.23 9.54 20.46
CA GLU A 112 -21.07 9.14 21.25
C GLU A 112 -21.13 9.68 22.69
N ALA A 113 -21.58 10.92 22.86
CA ALA A 113 -21.83 11.48 24.19
C ALA A 113 -22.90 10.67 24.94
N TRP A 114 -23.94 10.22 24.24
CA TRP A 114 -24.99 9.38 24.79
C TRP A 114 -24.50 7.99 25.22
N TYR A 115 -23.82 7.25 24.33
CA TYR A 115 -23.39 5.86 24.61
C TYR A 115 -22.23 5.76 25.60
N SER A 116 -21.38 6.78 25.72
CA SER A 116 -20.23 6.77 26.64
C SER A 116 -20.61 7.05 28.11
N GLY A 117 -21.89 7.33 28.40
CA GLY A 117 -22.37 7.61 29.76
C GLY A 117 -21.73 8.84 30.41
N ARG A 118 -21.06 9.71 29.63
CA ARG A 118 -20.26 10.84 30.13
C ARG A 118 -21.07 12.05 30.59
N GLU A 119 -22.39 12.01 30.49
CA GLU A 119 -23.32 12.88 31.19
C GLU A 119 -24.65 12.12 31.27
N THR A 120 -25.38 12.25 32.38
CA THR A 120 -26.75 11.74 32.50
C THR A 120 -27.60 12.30 31.36
N ALA A 121 -27.85 11.49 30.32
CA ALA A 121 -28.62 11.85 29.12
C ALA A 121 -28.16 13.14 28.43
N SER A 122 -27.37 13.06 27.35
CA SER A 122 -27.08 14.25 26.52
C SER A 122 -28.41 14.99 26.22
N PRO A 123 -28.61 16.21 26.74
CA PRO A 123 -29.88 16.91 26.62
C PRO A 123 -30.15 17.19 25.14
N PRO A 124 -31.42 17.34 24.73
CA PRO A 124 -31.73 17.62 23.34
C PRO A 124 -30.90 18.79 22.79
N GLU A 125 -30.19 18.58 21.69
CA GLU A 125 -29.33 19.59 21.07
C GLU A 125 -30.08 20.24 19.90
N PHE A 126 -30.19 21.57 19.92
CA PHE A 126 -30.78 22.30 18.80
C PHE A 126 -29.72 22.64 17.74
N ILE A 127 -29.98 22.22 16.50
CA ILE A 127 -29.12 22.51 15.35
C ILE A 127 -29.87 23.37 14.36
N GLN A 128 -29.33 24.57 14.11
CA GLN A 128 -29.69 25.39 12.97
C GLN A 128 -28.69 25.16 11.82
N ILE A 129 -29.22 24.99 10.62
CA ILE A 129 -28.46 24.86 9.38
C ILE A 129 -28.82 26.05 8.50
N ASP A 130 -27.83 26.89 8.21
CA ASP A 130 -27.99 28.10 7.41
C ASP A 130 -27.51 27.91 5.96
N HIS A 131 -27.78 28.90 5.11
CA HIS A 131 -27.34 28.99 3.72
C HIS A 131 -27.83 27.84 2.82
N LEU A 132 -29.01 27.32 3.09
CA LEU A 132 -29.62 26.23 2.32
C LEU A 132 -30.17 26.73 0.99
N TYR A 133 -30.02 25.94 -0.05
CA TYR A 133 -30.64 26.19 -1.34
C TYR A 133 -32.16 26.15 -1.21
N SER A 134 -32.83 27.18 -1.74
CA SER A 134 -34.28 27.20 -1.79
C SER A 134 -34.81 27.59 -3.17
N ARG A 135 -35.69 26.73 -3.69
CA ARG A 135 -36.42 26.97 -4.95
C ARG A 135 -37.44 28.11 -4.80
N SER A 136 -38.01 28.32 -3.61
CA SER A 136 -39.04 29.35 -3.39
C SER A 136 -38.48 30.78 -3.41
N VAL A 137 -37.18 30.95 -3.23
CA VAL A 137 -36.49 32.26 -3.22
C VAL A 137 -35.61 32.47 -4.46
N GLY A 138 -35.98 31.82 -5.57
CA GLY A 138 -35.31 31.98 -6.86
C GLY A 138 -34.07 31.09 -7.06
N GLY A 139 -33.86 30.08 -6.21
CA GLY A 139 -32.70 29.19 -6.31
C GLY A 139 -31.41 29.77 -5.72
N ARG A 140 -31.54 30.57 -4.66
CA ARG A 140 -30.44 31.15 -3.87
C ARG A 140 -30.18 30.35 -2.60
N ALA A 141 -28.96 30.45 -2.07
CA ALA A 141 -28.51 29.75 -0.87
C ALA A 141 -28.74 30.57 0.42
N VAL A 142 -30.01 30.89 0.71
CA VAL A 142 -30.42 31.74 1.85
C VAL A 142 -31.41 31.06 2.80
N GLY A 143 -31.80 29.83 2.51
CA GLY A 143 -32.72 29.05 3.33
C GLY A 143 -32.10 28.63 4.66
N LYS A 144 -32.97 28.23 5.59
CA LYS A 144 -32.60 27.73 6.91
C LYS A 144 -33.43 26.50 7.23
N ALA A 145 -32.86 25.58 8.01
CA ALA A 145 -33.58 24.45 8.58
C ALA A 145 -33.13 24.24 10.03
N GLU A 146 -34.04 23.74 10.85
CA GLU A 146 -33.83 23.52 12.27
C GLU A 146 -34.18 22.07 12.60
N CYS A 147 -33.34 21.45 13.42
CA CYS A 147 -33.50 20.08 13.88
C CYS A 147 -33.11 20.00 15.35
N GLN A 148 -33.96 19.35 16.16
CA GLN A 148 -33.68 19.07 17.55
C GLN A 148 -33.21 17.61 17.64
N LEU A 149 -31.94 17.41 17.96
CA LEU A 149 -31.37 16.07 18.18
C LEU A 149 -31.79 15.56 19.55
N GLU A 150 -32.36 14.36 19.59
CA GLU A 150 -32.75 13.69 20.82
C GLU A 150 -32.79 12.17 20.64
N PRO A 151 -32.63 11.39 21.72
CA PRO A 151 -32.73 9.92 21.65
C PRO A 151 -34.05 9.46 21.03
N GLY A 152 -34.00 8.41 20.21
CA GLY A 152 -35.15 7.87 19.49
C GLY A 152 -35.54 8.63 18.21
N LEU A 153 -34.85 9.72 17.87
CA LEU A 153 -35.04 10.43 16.60
C LEU A 153 -34.59 9.58 15.41
N VAL A 154 -35.43 9.51 14.38
CA VAL A 154 -35.08 8.95 13.07
C VAL A 154 -34.88 10.09 12.08
N ILE A 155 -33.72 10.11 11.44
CA ILE A 155 -33.36 11.09 10.42
C ILE A 155 -33.44 10.42 9.05
N LEU A 156 -34.31 10.94 8.18
CA LEU A 156 -34.41 10.52 6.79
C LEU A 156 -33.59 11.49 5.94
N LEU A 157 -32.46 11.03 5.41
CA LEU A 157 -31.60 11.79 4.51
C LEU A 157 -32.00 11.48 3.07
N GLU A 158 -32.77 12.35 2.44
CA GLU A 158 -33.32 12.14 1.10
C GLU A 158 -32.59 12.98 0.04
N GLY A 159 -32.16 12.32 -1.04
CA GLY A 159 -31.62 12.97 -2.22
C GLY A 159 -30.42 12.23 -2.80
N HIS A 160 -29.70 12.87 -3.71
CA HIS A 160 -28.56 12.25 -4.41
C HIS A 160 -27.30 12.23 -3.56
N TYR A 161 -26.46 11.21 -3.75
CA TYR A 161 -25.08 11.14 -3.27
C TYR A 161 -24.87 10.67 -1.83
N THR A 162 -25.88 10.06 -1.23
CA THR A 162 -25.80 9.45 0.11
C THR A 162 -24.75 8.35 0.20
N ALA A 163 -24.46 7.66 -0.91
CA ALA A 163 -23.50 6.56 -0.99
C ALA A 163 -22.04 7.00 -1.02
N ARG A 164 -21.73 8.30 -1.02
CA ARG A 164 -20.33 8.75 -0.92
C ARG A 164 -19.72 8.26 0.40
N PRO A 165 -18.46 7.77 0.43
CA PRO A 165 -17.88 7.15 1.61
C PRO A 165 -17.92 8.03 2.87
N ASP A 166 -17.74 9.34 2.70
CA ASP A 166 -17.76 10.31 3.80
C ASP A 166 -19.15 10.55 4.40
N LEU A 167 -20.21 10.29 3.64
CA LEU A 167 -21.59 10.32 4.13
C LEU A 167 -22.04 8.92 4.58
N ASP A 168 -21.78 7.89 3.78
CA ASP A 168 -22.18 6.50 4.01
C ASP A 168 -21.63 5.95 5.34
N ALA A 169 -20.42 6.34 5.74
CA ALA A 169 -19.85 5.97 7.04
C ALA A 169 -20.73 6.42 8.23
N LEU A 170 -21.46 7.53 8.06
CA LEU A 170 -22.32 8.15 9.06
C LEU A 170 -23.81 7.79 8.90
N ILE A 171 -24.16 7.05 7.83
CA ILE A 171 -25.51 6.56 7.55
C ILE A 171 -25.62 5.09 8.00
N ASP A 172 -26.68 4.76 8.74
CA ASP A 172 -26.86 3.41 9.31
C ASP A 172 -27.47 2.43 8.31
N PHE A 173 -28.34 2.93 7.41
CA PHE A 173 -28.96 2.12 6.37
C PHE A 173 -29.23 2.96 5.14
N ASN A 174 -28.73 2.55 3.98
CA ASN A 174 -28.82 3.32 2.75
C ASN A 174 -29.63 2.62 1.65
N ILE A 175 -30.64 3.30 1.13
CA ILE A 175 -31.61 2.77 0.16
C ILE A 175 -31.41 3.44 -1.19
N LEU A 176 -31.26 2.66 -2.25
CA LEU A 176 -31.22 3.13 -3.63
C LEU A 176 -32.53 2.84 -4.35
N LEU A 177 -33.20 3.89 -4.85
CA LEU A 177 -34.36 3.77 -5.74
C LEU A 177 -33.91 4.00 -7.17
N LEU A 178 -34.01 2.99 -8.01
CA LEU A 178 -33.83 3.12 -9.45
C LEU A 178 -35.17 3.03 -10.16
N SER A 179 -35.19 3.43 -11.43
CA SER A 179 -36.31 3.18 -12.33
C SER A 179 -35.77 3.16 -13.75
N ASP A 180 -36.52 2.58 -14.67
CA ASP A 180 -36.24 2.61 -16.09
C ASP A 180 -35.99 4.06 -16.57
N PRO A 181 -34.89 4.34 -17.32
CA PRO A 181 -34.56 5.69 -17.76
C PRO A 181 -35.64 6.38 -18.60
N VAL A 182 -36.42 5.63 -19.39
CA VAL A 182 -37.52 6.19 -20.20
C VAL A 182 -38.63 6.67 -19.27
N GLU A 183 -38.95 5.88 -18.25
CA GLU A 183 -39.96 6.24 -17.27
C GLU A 183 -39.49 7.41 -16.37
N LEU A 184 -38.20 7.48 -16.00
CA LEU A 184 -37.63 8.65 -15.31
C LEU A 184 -37.77 9.92 -16.13
N LEU A 185 -37.46 9.85 -17.42
CA LEU A 185 -37.59 10.98 -18.34
C LEU A 185 -39.05 11.46 -18.41
N ARG A 186 -39.99 10.53 -18.57
CA ARG A 186 -41.43 10.84 -18.57
C ARG A 186 -41.86 11.57 -17.30
N ARG A 187 -41.47 11.05 -16.12
CA ARG A 187 -41.76 11.65 -14.81
C ARG A 187 -41.11 13.04 -14.68
N LYS A 188 -39.88 13.19 -15.16
CA LYS A 188 -39.16 14.46 -15.14
C LYS A 188 -39.86 15.51 -15.99
N VAL A 189 -40.22 15.20 -17.24
CA VAL A 189 -40.95 16.10 -18.15
C VAL A 189 -42.26 16.55 -17.49
N ALA A 190 -43.02 15.60 -16.94
CA ALA A 190 -44.26 15.92 -16.22
C ALA A 190 -44.04 16.85 -15.01
N ARG A 191 -42.95 16.67 -14.26
CA ARG A 191 -42.59 17.49 -13.09
C ARG A 191 -42.20 18.93 -13.45
N VAL A 192 -41.47 19.13 -14.55
CA VAL A 192 -40.89 20.44 -14.90
C VAL A 192 -41.72 21.27 -15.88
N ARG A 193 -42.81 20.70 -16.41
CA ARG A 193 -43.66 21.29 -17.47
C ARG A 193 -44.11 22.73 -17.23
N ASN A 194 -44.18 23.19 -15.98
CA ASN A 194 -44.64 24.53 -15.62
C ASN A 194 -43.55 25.61 -15.73
N TYR A 195 -42.27 25.24 -15.86
CA TYR A 195 -41.15 26.20 -15.85
C TYR A 195 -39.97 25.84 -16.76
N ARG A 196 -40.04 24.73 -17.51
CA ARG A 196 -39.04 24.30 -18.51
C ARG A 196 -39.75 23.60 -19.67
N GLY A 197 -39.34 23.89 -20.91
CA GLY A 197 -39.88 23.24 -22.11
C GLY A 197 -39.49 21.76 -22.20
N GLU A 198 -40.32 20.95 -22.85
CA GLU A 198 -40.10 19.50 -22.97
C GLU A 198 -38.76 19.15 -23.63
N ALA A 199 -38.43 19.77 -24.76
CA ALA A 199 -37.16 19.54 -25.46
C ALA A 199 -35.94 19.87 -24.58
N GLU A 200 -36.00 20.95 -23.81
CA GLU A 200 -34.92 21.33 -22.88
C GLU A 200 -34.82 20.34 -21.70
N ALA A 201 -35.94 19.81 -21.23
CA ALA A 201 -35.97 18.81 -20.17
C ALA A 201 -35.37 17.47 -20.61
N VAL A 202 -35.66 17.05 -21.84
CA VAL A 202 -35.10 15.86 -22.48
C VAL A 202 -33.59 16.03 -22.72
N ASP A 203 -33.18 17.15 -23.32
CA ASP A 203 -31.77 17.48 -23.55
C ASP A 203 -30.96 17.44 -22.24
N TYR A 204 -31.44 18.11 -21.19
CA TYR A 204 -30.78 18.09 -19.88
C TYR A 204 -30.74 16.69 -19.25
N PHE A 205 -31.75 15.85 -19.49
CA PHE A 205 -31.80 14.51 -18.92
C PHE A 205 -30.68 13.63 -19.48
N HIS A 206 -30.54 13.61 -20.81
CA HIS A 206 -29.55 12.77 -21.48
C HIS A 206 -28.13 13.31 -21.38
N ARG A 207 -27.94 14.64 -21.34
CA ARG A 207 -26.60 15.23 -21.24
C ARG A 207 -26.04 15.26 -19.83
N ILE A 208 -26.91 15.37 -18.81
CA ILE A 208 -26.51 15.68 -17.43
C ILE A 208 -27.10 14.70 -16.41
N ASP A 209 -28.43 14.67 -16.23
CA ASP A 209 -29.02 13.92 -15.10
C ASP A 209 -28.64 12.44 -15.12
N LEU A 210 -28.78 11.80 -16.29
CA LEU A 210 -28.53 10.38 -16.45
C LEU A 210 -27.02 10.05 -16.41
N PRO A 211 -26.12 10.72 -17.17
CA PRO A 211 -24.68 10.49 -17.07
C PRO A 211 -24.13 10.74 -15.66
N SER A 212 -24.54 11.84 -15.02
CA SER A 212 -24.09 12.21 -13.67
C SER A 212 -24.44 11.15 -12.63
N PHE A 213 -25.68 10.64 -12.66
CA PHE A 213 -26.10 9.61 -11.71
C PHE A 213 -25.49 8.24 -12.01
N ARG A 214 -25.37 7.86 -13.29
CA ARG A 214 -24.67 6.61 -13.68
C ARG A 214 -23.22 6.62 -13.21
N HIS A 215 -22.55 7.76 -13.35
CA HIS A 215 -21.19 7.96 -12.87
C HIS A 215 -21.07 7.83 -11.35
N HIS A 216 -22.02 8.41 -10.60
CA HIS A 216 -22.11 8.23 -9.15
C HIS A 216 -22.26 6.75 -8.75
N LEU A 217 -23.19 6.03 -9.38
CA LEU A 217 -23.38 4.59 -9.14
C LEU A 217 -22.14 3.78 -9.48
N ALA A 218 -21.42 4.11 -10.55
CA ALA A 218 -20.21 3.41 -10.94
C ALA A 218 -19.12 3.47 -9.86
N ARG A 219 -19.05 4.57 -9.12
CA ARG A 219 -18.08 4.76 -8.03
C ARG A 219 -18.59 4.17 -6.72
N PHE A 220 -19.84 4.46 -6.37
CA PHE A 220 -20.33 4.33 -5.00
C PHE A 220 -21.49 3.34 -4.85
N GLY A 221 -21.93 2.70 -5.93
CA GLY A 221 -23.12 1.83 -5.94
C GLY A 221 -23.03 0.62 -4.99
N HIS A 222 -21.82 0.24 -4.54
CA HIS A 222 -21.66 -0.83 -3.57
C HIS A 222 -21.93 -0.42 -2.13
N HIS A 223 -22.16 0.87 -1.82
CA HIS A 223 -22.48 1.33 -0.47
C HIS A 223 -23.94 1.11 -0.05
N PHE A 224 -24.84 0.88 -1.00
CA PHE A 224 -26.27 0.72 -0.71
C PHE A 224 -26.58 -0.62 -0.01
N ASP A 225 -27.42 -0.57 1.02
CA ASP A 225 -27.91 -1.73 1.78
C ASP A 225 -29.12 -2.38 1.11
N LEU A 226 -29.95 -1.57 0.43
CA LEU A 226 -31.16 -2.00 -0.26
C LEU A 226 -31.25 -1.32 -1.63
N VAL A 227 -31.53 -2.10 -2.66
CA VAL A 227 -31.82 -1.59 -4.01
C VAL A 227 -33.27 -1.88 -4.34
N VAL A 228 -33.96 -0.90 -4.91
CA VAL A 228 -35.36 -1.00 -5.30
C VAL A 228 -35.52 -0.59 -6.75
N ASP A 229 -36.12 -1.46 -7.56
CA ASP A 229 -36.69 -1.05 -8.84
C ASP A 229 -38.07 -0.43 -8.62
N ASN A 230 -38.18 0.85 -8.93
CA ASN A 230 -39.39 1.63 -8.83
C ASN A 230 -39.89 2.09 -10.22
N SER A 231 -39.60 1.29 -11.25
CA SER A 231 -40.13 1.47 -12.61
C SER A 231 -41.66 1.44 -12.63
N ASP A 232 -42.28 0.52 -11.89
CA ASP A 232 -43.71 0.56 -11.57
C ASP A 232 -43.92 0.98 -10.10
N TYR A 233 -44.48 2.18 -9.90
CA TYR A 233 -44.82 2.68 -8.55
C TYR A 233 -45.87 1.84 -7.83
N ARG A 234 -46.70 1.10 -8.56
CA ARG A 234 -47.76 0.26 -7.98
C ARG A 234 -47.21 -1.07 -7.50
N GLU A 235 -46.13 -1.52 -8.11
CA GLU A 235 -45.50 -2.80 -7.85
C GLU A 235 -43.97 -2.68 -7.86
N PRO A 236 -43.38 -1.97 -6.87
CA PRO A 236 -41.93 -1.86 -6.78
C PRO A 236 -41.28 -3.16 -6.32
N HIS A 237 -40.13 -3.49 -6.92
CA HIS A 237 -39.40 -4.73 -6.66
C HIS A 237 -38.13 -4.46 -5.86
N LEU A 238 -37.83 -5.34 -4.90
CA LEU A 238 -36.54 -5.32 -4.21
C LEU A 238 -35.54 -6.06 -5.07
N GLU A 239 -34.40 -5.43 -5.32
CA GLU A 239 -33.40 -5.88 -6.29
C GLU A 239 -32.05 -6.17 -5.64
N SER A 240 -31.18 -6.81 -6.42
CA SER A 240 -29.82 -7.18 -6.01
C SER A 240 -28.75 -6.39 -6.78
N THR A 241 -27.48 -6.57 -6.41
CA THR A 241 -26.33 -5.88 -7.04
C THR A 241 -26.23 -6.00 -8.57
N PRO A 242 -26.61 -7.13 -9.23
CA PRO A 242 -26.71 -7.21 -10.70
C PRO A 242 -27.59 -6.13 -11.35
N PHE A 243 -28.64 -5.66 -10.67
CA PHE A 243 -29.53 -4.63 -11.21
C PHE A 243 -28.83 -3.26 -11.29
N ILE A 244 -27.98 -2.93 -10.32
CA ILE A 244 -27.13 -1.72 -10.39
C ILE A 244 -26.23 -1.79 -11.61
N GLN A 245 -25.65 -2.95 -11.91
CA GLN A 245 -24.76 -3.12 -13.07
C GLN A 245 -25.49 -2.89 -14.38
N ALA A 246 -26.70 -3.43 -14.54
CA ALA A 246 -27.54 -3.18 -15.70
C ALA A 246 -27.88 -1.69 -15.86
N TRP A 247 -28.16 -0.98 -14.76
CA TRP A 247 -28.56 0.43 -14.79
C TRP A 247 -27.41 1.38 -15.20
N ARG A 248 -26.16 1.01 -14.88
CA ARG A 248 -24.96 1.76 -15.34
C ARG A 248 -24.88 1.86 -16.86
N GLY A 249 -25.34 0.83 -17.57
CA GLY A 249 -25.23 0.71 -19.03
C GLY A 249 -23.80 0.45 -19.52
N ASP A 250 -23.67 0.13 -20.81
CA ASP A 250 -22.37 -0.13 -21.48
C ASP A 250 -21.50 1.13 -21.55
N ASP A 251 -22.09 2.33 -21.53
CA ASP A 251 -21.40 3.64 -21.56
C ASP A 251 -20.48 3.88 -20.35
N CYS A 252 -20.61 3.08 -19.28
CA CYS A 252 -19.76 3.13 -18.09
C CYS A 252 -18.62 2.10 -18.11
N VAL A 253 -18.46 1.36 -19.21
CA VAL A 253 -17.37 0.42 -19.47
C VAL A 253 -16.41 1.10 -20.45
N SER A 254 -15.14 1.19 -20.06
CA SER A 254 -13.98 1.67 -20.83
C SER A 254 -14.24 1.95 -22.32
N GLU A 255 -14.65 3.19 -22.64
CA GLU A 255 -14.41 3.71 -23.98
C GLU A 255 -12.90 3.85 -24.13
N GLU A 256 -12.29 2.93 -24.87
CA GLU A 256 -10.90 3.03 -25.29
C GLU A 256 -10.83 4.04 -26.44
N THR A 257 -10.64 5.31 -26.08
CA THR A 257 -10.44 6.36 -27.07
C THR A 257 -8.95 6.52 -27.34
N ARG A 258 -8.58 6.52 -28.62
CA ARG A 258 -7.21 6.83 -29.05
C ARG A 258 -7.06 8.33 -29.20
N HIS A 259 -5.99 8.87 -28.64
CA HIS A 259 -5.70 10.30 -28.69
C HIS A 259 -4.32 10.60 -29.26
N ASP A 260 -4.26 11.66 -30.06
CA ASP A 260 -3.05 12.16 -30.72
C ASP A 260 -2.25 13.06 -29.75
N GLY A 261 -1.69 12.45 -28.70
CA GLY A 261 -0.82 13.14 -27.74
C GLY A 261 -1.55 13.85 -26.60
N ILE A 262 -0.74 14.41 -25.68
CA ILE A 262 -1.23 15.04 -24.44
C ILE A 262 -2.14 16.25 -24.69
N PRO A 263 -1.88 17.15 -25.67
CA PRO A 263 -2.70 18.34 -25.89
C PRO A 263 -4.22 18.08 -26.00
N GLY A 264 -5.01 18.73 -25.15
CA GLY A 264 -6.46 18.62 -25.07
C GLY A 264 -6.96 17.49 -24.15
N LEU A 265 -6.07 16.64 -23.63
CA LEU A 265 -6.41 15.51 -22.77
C LEU A 265 -7.02 15.98 -21.44
N ALA A 266 -6.50 17.06 -20.86
CA ALA A 266 -7.02 17.60 -19.61
C ALA A 266 -8.49 18.05 -19.74
N THR A 267 -8.82 18.72 -20.84
CA THR A 267 -10.19 19.16 -21.16
C THR A 267 -11.15 17.99 -21.33
N GLN A 268 -10.67 16.88 -21.89
CA GLN A 268 -11.49 15.67 -22.02
C GLN A 268 -11.71 14.95 -20.68
N ILE A 269 -10.67 14.91 -19.83
CA ILE A 269 -10.74 14.27 -18.51
C ILE A 269 -11.65 15.06 -17.56
N LEU A 270 -11.52 16.39 -17.52
CA LEU A 270 -12.27 17.24 -16.60
C LEU A 270 -13.58 17.79 -17.18
N SER A 271 -13.83 17.55 -18.47
CA SER A 271 -14.83 18.23 -19.30
C SER A 271 -14.59 19.75 -19.42
N SER A 272 -15.23 20.37 -20.41
CA SER A 272 -15.15 21.83 -20.62
C SER A 272 -16.03 22.65 -19.66
N SER A 273 -16.50 22.13 -18.52
CA SER A 273 -17.40 22.87 -17.60
C SER A 273 -16.81 24.19 -17.08
N ARG A 274 -17.66 25.22 -16.87
CA ARG A 274 -17.29 26.50 -16.24
C ARG A 274 -16.82 26.36 -14.80
N PHE A 275 -17.22 25.29 -14.12
CA PHE A 275 -16.74 24.98 -12.77
C PHE A 275 -15.30 24.48 -12.76
N VAL A 276 -14.76 24.12 -13.92
CA VAL A 276 -13.36 23.80 -14.12
C VAL A 276 -12.67 25.04 -14.72
N ALA A 277 -11.86 25.72 -13.92
CA ALA A 277 -11.16 26.90 -14.40
C ALA A 277 -10.24 26.52 -15.58
N PRO A 278 -10.20 27.27 -16.70
CA PRO A 278 -9.31 26.96 -17.82
C PRO A 278 -7.82 26.88 -17.41
N ALA A 279 -7.42 27.70 -16.44
CA ALA A 279 -6.10 27.64 -15.84
C ALA A 279 -5.81 26.30 -15.14
N PHE A 280 -6.83 25.66 -14.57
CA PHE A 280 -6.71 24.36 -13.92
C PHE A 280 -6.59 23.22 -14.94
N CYS A 281 -7.33 23.27 -16.05
CA CYS A 281 -7.11 22.36 -17.18
C CYS A 281 -5.67 22.49 -17.72
N ALA A 282 -5.21 23.72 -17.94
CA ALA A 282 -3.84 23.97 -18.39
C ALA A 282 -2.78 23.50 -17.39
N ALA A 283 -3.05 23.57 -16.09
CA ALA A 283 -2.18 23.04 -15.04
C ALA A 283 -2.12 21.51 -15.05
N LEU A 284 -3.26 20.83 -15.22
CA LEU A 284 -3.32 19.38 -15.39
C LEU A 284 -2.53 18.94 -16.64
N GLU A 285 -2.75 19.62 -17.76
CA GLU A 285 -2.04 19.41 -19.03
C GLU A 285 -0.52 19.47 -18.83
N ALA A 286 -0.04 20.56 -18.23
CA ALA A 286 1.38 20.77 -17.95
C ALA A 286 1.95 19.73 -16.97
N SER A 287 1.12 19.21 -16.06
CA SER A 287 1.53 18.14 -15.13
C SER A 287 1.70 16.80 -15.84
N LEU A 288 0.83 16.49 -16.81
CA LEU A 288 0.95 15.30 -17.65
C LEU A 288 2.21 15.36 -18.52
N ASP A 289 2.51 16.53 -19.10
CA ASP A 289 3.76 16.77 -19.84
C ASP A 289 5.01 16.58 -18.94
N ALA A 290 4.95 17.11 -17.71
CA ALA A 290 6.03 16.95 -16.74
C ALA A 290 6.27 15.49 -16.36
N LEU A 291 5.21 14.69 -16.24
CA LEU A 291 5.30 13.25 -16.00
C LEU A 291 5.96 12.50 -17.16
N VAL A 292 5.68 12.87 -18.42
CA VAL A 292 6.39 12.30 -19.58
C VAL A 292 7.86 12.71 -19.59
N THR A 293 8.17 13.92 -19.17
CA THR A 293 9.58 14.39 -19.07
C THR A 293 10.32 13.60 -17.99
N TRP A 294 9.68 13.36 -16.85
CA TRP A 294 10.23 12.55 -15.78
C TRP A 294 10.43 11.09 -16.20
N ASP A 295 9.48 10.53 -16.94
CA ASP A 295 9.58 9.19 -17.53
C ASP A 295 10.81 9.01 -18.45
N GLN A 296 11.09 10.01 -19.29
CA GLN A 296 12.31 10.03 -20.12
C GLN A 296 13.57 10.03 -19.25
N TYR A 297 13.60 10.83 -18.19
CA TYR A 297 14.73 10.88 -17.26
C TYR A 297 14.97 9.54 -16.55
N VAL A 298 13.91 8.83 -16.15
CA VAL A 298 14.02 7.46 -15.62
C VAL A 298 14.66 6.52 -16.65
N GLY A 299 14.20 6.57 -17.91
CA GLY A 299 14.77 5.78 -19.00
C GLY A 299 16.24 6.09 -19.29
N ASP A 300 16.69 7.34 -19.11
CA ASP A 300 18.09 7.72 -19.22
C ASP A 300 18.93 7.14 -18.08
N CYS A 301 18.43 7.23 -16.83
CA CYS A 301 19.11 6.69 -15.65
C CYS A 301 19.31 5.18 -15.73
N LEU A 302 18.32 4.42 -16.24
CA LEU A 302 18.41 2.96 -16.38
C LEU A 302 19.52 2.51 -17.35
N ARG A 303 19.95 3.38 -18.27
CA ARG A 303 20.96 3.11 -19.31
C ARG A 303 22.36 3.59 -18.95
N GLN A 304 22.47 4.43 -17.92
CA GLN A 304 23.72 5.01 -17.47
C GLN A 304 24.38 4.15 -16.39
N ASP A 305 25.69 4.30 -16.23
CA ASP A 305 26.42 3.70 -15.11
C ASP A 305 26.08 4.47 -13.82
N LEU A 306 25.98 3.76 -12.69
CA LEU A 306 25.60 4.36 -11.39
C LEU A 306 26.48 5.57 -11.01
N ALA A 307 27.77 5.54 -11.36
CA ALA A 307 28.72 6.62 -11.09
C ALA A 307 28.47 7.90 -11.91
N SER A 308 27.67 7.82 -12.98
CA SER A 308 27.32 8.95 -13.86
C SER A 308 25.98 9.61 -13.52
N ILE A 309 25.23 9.05 -12.57
CA ILE A 309 23.98 9.63 -12.08
C ILE A 309 24.33 10.71 -11.03
N HIS A 310 24.19 11.98 -11.41
CA HIS A 310 24.57 13.12 -10.58
C HIS A 310 23.39 13.82 -9.86
N SER A 311 22.16 13.38 -10.11
CA SER A 311 20.94 13.94 -9.52
C SER A 311 19.94 12.83 -9.24
N ASP A 312 19.22 12.95 -8.13
CA ASP A 312 18.16 12.02 -7.74
C ASP A 312 16.88 12.24 -8.60
N LEU A 313 16.20 11.16 -8.97
CA LEU A 313 14.88 11.19 -9.58
C LEU A 313 13.86 12.04 -8.80
N ARG A 314 13.91 12.04 -7.46
CA ARG A 314 13.02 12.89 -6.69
C ARG A 314 13.41 14.36 -6.80
N GLN A 315 14.70 14.68 -6.69
CA GLN A 315 15.18 16.05 -6.92
C GLN A 315 14.75 16.56 -8.31
N GLN A 316 14.80 15.71 -9.34
CA GLN A 316 14.24 16.04 -10.65
C GLN A 316 12.72 16.22 -10.64
N ALA A 317 11.97 15.36 -9.95
CA ALA A 317 10.53 15.54 -9.80
C ALA A 317 10.18 16.85 -9.08
N GLU A 318 10.90 17.19 -8.00
CA GLU A 318 10.72 18.44 -7.25
C GLU A 318 11.08 19.68 -8.08
N SER A 319 12.15 19.59 -8.88
CA SER A 319 12.51 20.63 -9.86
C SER A 319 11.39 20.85 -10.88
N LEU A 320 10.82 19.78 -11.44
CA LEU A 320 9.66 19.85 -12.34
C LEU A 320 8.45 20.50 -11.64
N MET A 321 8.16 20.12 -10.39
CA MET A 321 7.05 20.71 -9.63
C MET A 321 7.28 22.20 -9.36
N SER A 322 8.50 22.60 -8.99
CA SER A 322 8.85 24.01 -8.79
C SER A 322 8.69 24.81 -10.08
N GLY A 323 9.09 24.25 -11.23
CA GLY A 323 8.86 24.85 -12.54
C GLY A 323 7.37 25.07 -12.85
N LEU A 324 6.52 24.10 -12.50
CA LEU A 324 5.06 24.23 -12.63
C LEU A 324 4.49 25.29 -11.67
N GLU A 325 4.91 25.29 -10.40
CA GLU A 325 4.47 26.31 -9.43
C GLU A 325 4.84 27.72 -9.89
N GLN A 326 6.06 27.94 -10.39
CA GLN A 326 6.46 29.23 -10.95
C GLN A 326 5.60 29.62 -12.16
N ARG A 327 5.32 28.67 -13.06
CA ARG A 327 4.49 28.89 -14.26
C ARG A 327 3.06 29.31 -13.91
N PHE A 328 2.47 28.75 -12.85
CA PHE A 328 1.08 29.00 -12.46
C PHE A 328 0.90 29.82 -11.17
N ALA A 329 1.96 30.48 -10.68
CA ALA A 329 1.95 31.26 -9.45
C ALA A 329 0.86 32.35 -9.45
N LYS A 330 0.62 33.01 -10.60
CA LYS A 330 -0.39 34.07 -10.73
C LYS A 330 -1.83 33.56 -10.57
N GLN A 331 -2.05 32.26 -10.83
CA GLN A 331 -3.35 31.60 -10.74
C GLN A 331 -3.56 30.94 -9.37
N ASN A 332 -2.57 31.03 -8.46
CA ASN A 332 -2.60 30.43 -7.13
C ASN A 332 -2.88 28.91 -7.16
N ILE A 333 -2.35 28.24 -8.20
CA ILE A 333 -2.38 26.78 -8.34
C ILE A 333 -1.11 26.23 -7.69
N ARG A 334 -1.26 25.18 -6.88
CA ARG A 334 -0.15 24.54 -6.16
C ARG A 334 0.08 23.13 -6.69
N PHE A 335 1.35 22.71 -6.71
CA PHE A 335 1.76 21.37 -7.14
C PHE A 335 2.57 20.74 -6.02
N ARG A 336 2.13 19.57 -5.55
CA ARG A 336 2.82 18.86 -4.47
C ARG A 336 3.19 17.46 -4.90
N LEU A 337 4.47 17.14 -4.76
CA LEU A 337 4.93 15.75 -4.81
C LEU A 337 4.50 15.05 -3.52
N ARG A 338 3.72 13.98 -3.63
CA ARG A 338 3.14 13.23 -2.49
C ARG A 338 3.70 11.83 -2.33
N HIS A 339 4.12 11.22 -3.44
CA HIS A 339 4.61 9.85 -3.49
C HIS A 339 5.74 9.72 -4.51
N THR A 340 6.75 8.93 -4.21
CA THR A 340 7.77 8.55 -5.19
C THR A 340 8.47 7.26 -4.78
N HIS A 341 8.63 6.34 -5.73
CA HIS A 341 9.59 5.24 -5.63
C HIS A 341 10.84 5.63 -6.41
N ALA A 342 11.59 6.60 -5.91
CA ALA A 342 12.61 7.26 -6.71
C ALA A 342 13.92 6.48 -6.80
N LEU A 343 14.80 6.48 -5.81
CA LEU A 343 16.20 6.12 -6.10
C LEU A 343 16.47 4.63 -6.27
N HIS A 344 16.13 3.84 -5.26
CA HIS A 344 16.75 2.52 -5.11
C HIS A 344 16.29 1.52 -6.18
N GLN A 345 15.05 1.62 -6.65
CA GLN A 345 14.52 0.72 -7.66
C GLN A 345 15.22 0.98 -9.00
N VAL A 346 15.36 2.25 -9.41
CA VAL A 346 16.09 2.60 -10.63
C VAL A 346 17.57 2.23 -10.54
N TYR A 347 18.21 2.42 -9.38
CA TYR A 347 19.59 1.98 -9.16
C TYR A 347 19.78 0.47 -9.26
N LYS A 348 18.79 -0.30 -8.79
CA LYS A 348 18.77 -1.75 -8.97
C LYS A 348 18.24 -2.15 -10.35
N ARG A 349 17.85 -1.20 -11.20
CA ARG A 349 17.19 -1.42 -12.50
C ARG A 349 15.91 -2.25 -12.41
N HIS A 350 15.19 -2.07 -11.31
CA HIS A 350 13.89 -2.69 -11.06
C HIS A 350 12.77 -1.70 -11.45
N LEU A 351 11.78 -2.22 -12.18
CA LEU A 351 10.52 -1.55 -12.49
C LEU A 351 9.37 -2.39 -11.89
N PRO A 352 8.20 -1.79 -11.59
CA PRO A 352 7.80 -0.43 -11.91
C PRO A 352 8.31 0.65 -10.95
N VAL A 353 8.47 1.86 -11.47
CA VAL A 353 8.77 3.09 -10.71
C VAL A 353 7.52 3.96 -10.70
N SER A 354 7.17 4.58 -9.59
CA SER A 354 5.93 5.38 -9.51
C SER A 354 6.12 6.74 -8.88
N LEU A 355 5.31 7.71 -9.32
CA LEU A 355 5.29 9.09 -8.82
C LEU A 355 3.85 9.54 -8.58
N GLY A 356 3.57 10.13 -7.42
CA GLY A 356 2.27 10.69 -7.08
C GLY A 356 2.36 12.20 -6.88
N ILE A 357 1.53 12.95 -7.59
CA ILE A 357 1.45 14.41 -7.54
C ILE A 357 0.03 14.82 -7.17
N THR A 358 -0.13 15.93 -6.46
CA THR A 358 -1.40 16.62 -6.27
C THR A 358 -1.35 18.02 -6.85
N VAL A 359 -2.33 18.37 -7.67
CA VAL A 359 -2.56 19.70 -8.22
C VAL A 359 -3.78 20.30 -7.51
N THR A 360 -3.62 21.46 -6.88
CA THR A 360 -4.70 22.11 -6.10
C THR A 360 -4.99 23.51 -6.63
N ALA A 361 -6.27 23.78 -6.92
CA ALA A 361 -6.76 25.10 -7.32
C ALA A 361 -7.34 25.90 -6.13
N PRO A 362 -7.47 27.24 -6.24
CA PRO A 362 -8.06 28.09 -5.20
C PRO A 362 -9.50 27.73 -4.81
N SER A 363 -10.25 27.10 -5.71
CA SER A 363 -11.61 26.59 -5.48
C SER A 363 -11.68 25.34 -4.60
N GLN A 364 -10.54 24.91 -4.03
CA GLN A 364 -10.35 23.66 -3.27
C GLN A 364 -10.56 22.38 -4.09
N GLN A 365 -10.61 22.47 -5.41
CA GLN A 365 -10.55 21.29 -6.28
C GLN A 365 -9.12 20.76 -6.29
N ALA A 366 -8.97 19.48 -5.97
CA ALA A 366 -7.73 18.74 -6.07
C ALA A 366 -7.84 17.67 -7.16
N ILE A 367 -6.77 17.54 -7.95
CA ILE A 367 -6.55 16.43 -8.86
C ILE A 367 -5.25 15.75 -8.42
N HIS A 368 -5.33 14.43 -8.32
CA HIS A 368 -4.23 13.57 -7.97
C HIS A 368 -3.79 12.81 -9.21
N LEU A 369 -2.49 12.80 -9.45
CA LEU A 369 -1.86 12.08 -10.56
C LEU A 369 -0.97 11.01 -9.98
N LEU A 370 -1.22 9.75 -10.33
CA LEU A 370 -0.35 8.63 -9.96
C LEU A 370 0.19 7.99 -11.25
N ALA A 371 1.49 8.18 -11.49
CA ALA A 371 2.21 7.60 -12.60
C ALA A 371 2.88 6.28 -12.18
N GLU A 372 2.79 5.26 -13.01
CA GLU A 372 3.52 3.99 -12.92
C GLU A 372 4.28 3.75 -14.24
N ILE A 373 5.60 3.74 -14.16
CA ILE A 373 6.56 3.55 -15.26
C ILE A 373 6.92 2.07 -15.34
N GLU A 374 6.65 1.45 -16.48
CA GLU A 374 7.02 0.08 -16.81
C GLU A 374 7.91 0.02 -18.06
N HIS A 375 8.39 -1.18 -18.41
CA HIS A 375 9.20 -1.38 -19.61
C HIS A 375 8.45 -1.01 -20.90
N SER A 376 7.19 -1.45 -21.03
CA SER A 376 6.38 -1.31 -22.24
C SER A 376 5.28 -0.25 -22.15
N SER A 377 5.09 0.38 -20.99
CA SER A 377 4.07 1.41 -20.81
C SER A 377 4.35 2.41 -19.71
N LEU A 378 3.77 3.61 -19.84
CA LEU A 378 3.52 4.55 -18.77
C LEU A 378 2.02 4.54 -18.47
N ARG A 379 1.64 4.18 -17.23
CA ARG A 379 0.26 4.19 -16.75
C ARG A 379 0.06 5.42 -15.86
N LEU A 380 -0.91 6.26 -16.19
CA LEU A 380 -1.24 7.49 -15.46
C LEU A 380 -2.68 7.41 -14.95
N GLN A 381 -2.85 7.41 -13.63
CA GLN A 381 -4.16 7.54 -13.00
C GLN A 381 -4.40 9.01 -12.67
N VAL A 382 -5.46 9.58 -13.24
CA VAL A 382 -5.94 10.94 -12.94
C VAL A 382 -7.18 10.81 -12.09
N ILE A 383 -7.06 11.15 -10.81
CA ILE A 383 -8.11 10.96 -9.80
C ILE A 383 -8.50 12.32 -9.23
N SER A 384 -9.79 12.57 -9.10
CA SER A 384 -10.32 13.78 -8.48
C SER A 384 -11.59 13.46 -7.70
N ALA A 385 -12.17 14.47 -7.05
CA ALA A 385 -13.52 14.34 -6.49
C ALA A 385 -14.55 13.89 -7.54
N ALA A 386 -14.29 14.14 -8.82
CA ALA A 386 -15.13 13.72 -9.93
C ALA A 386 -14.89 12.27 -10.38
N GLY A 387 -13.90 11.54 -9.85
CA GLY A 387 -13.64 10.13 -10.19
C GLY A 387 -12.25 9.89 -10.78
N ARG A 388 -12.06 8.72 -11.41
CA ARG A 388 -10.78 8.23 -11.94
C ARG A 388 -10.81 8.09 -13.46
N SER A 389 -9.75 8.55 -14.11
CA SER A 389 -9.40 8.24 -15.50
C SER A 389 -8.04 7.54 -15.53
N LEU A 390 -7.88 6.52 -16.36
CA LEU A 390 -6.59 5.86 -16.61
C LEU A 390 -6.12 6.20 -18.03
N VAL A 391 -4.92 6.75 -18.14
CA VAL A 391 -4.26 7.03 -19.40
C VAL A 391 -3.08 6.08 -19.52
N ARG A 392 -3.02 5.31 -20.59
CA ARG A 392 -1.91 4.40 -20.87
C ARG A 392 -1.18 4.86 -22.11
N VAL A 393 0.13 5.02 -21.97
CA VAL A 393 1.04 5.33 -23.07
C VAL A 393 1.86 4.08 -23.33
N GLU A 394 1.65 3.43 -24.46
CA GLU A 394 2.49 2.30 -24.88
C GLU A 394 3.80 2.84 -25.43
N ARG A 395 4.94 2.39 -24.90
CA ARG A 395 6.27 2.85 -25.27
C ARG A 395 7.38 1.92 -24.79
N GLU A 396 8.54 1.93 -25.45
CA GLU A 396 9.73 1.22 -24.98
C GLU A 396 10.59 2.12 -24.07
N ILE A 397 10.84 1.68 -22.84
CA ILE A 397 11.72 2.42 -21.92
C ILE A 397 13.17 2.36 -22.43
N GLY A 398 13.79 3.51 -22.65
CA GLY A 398 15.22 3.58 -23.01
C GLY A 398 15.57 3.36 -24.49
N SER A 399 14.62 3.30 -25.42
CA SER A 399 14.93 3.35 -26.87
C SER A 399 14.98 4.81 -27.35
N LEU A 400 16.17 5.38 -27.52
CA LEU A 400 16.32 6.64 -28.27
C LEU A 400 16.67 6.31 -29.73
N THR A 401 15.67 5.96 -30.54
CA THR A 401 15.74 6.26 -31.97
C THR A 401 15.00 7.59 -32.20
N PRO A 402 15.67 8.64 -32.71
CA PRO A 402 15.00 9.87 -33.13
C PRO A 402 14.28 9.68 -34.48
N ARG A 403 13.54 8.57 -34.63
CA ARG A 403 12.74 8.28 -35.81
C ARG A 403 11.37 7.74 -35.42
N ASN A 404 10.41 8.66 -35.52
CA ASN A 404 9.04 8.49 -35.99
C ASN A 404 7.90 8.33 -34.96
N ARG A 405 7.16 9.45 -34.91
CA ARG A 405 5.72 9.64 -34.62
C ARG A 405 5.28 9.59 -33.15
N PRO A 406 4.32 10.45 -32.75
CA PRO A 406 3.65 10.30 -31.46
C PRO A 406 3.07 8.89 -31.41
N GLN A 407 3.49 8.09 -30.43
CA GLN A 407 2.87 6.80 -30.17
C GLN A 407 1.43 7.06 -29.71
N PRO A 408 0.44 6.30 -30.18
CA PRO A 408 -0.96 6.53 -29.86
C PRO A 408 -1.16 6.48 -28.34
N LEU A 409 -1.81 7.50 -27.76
CA LEU A 409 -2.27 7.43 -26.39
C LEU A 409 -3.54 6.60 -26.34
N LEU A 410 -3.54 5.53 -25.56
CA LEU A 410 -4.76 4.80 -25.25
C LEU A 410 -5.33 5.42 -23.96
N ILE A 411 -6.47 6.10 -24.07
CA ILE A 411 -7.26 6.44 -22.88
C ILE A 411 -8.19 5.28 -22.63
N ALA A 412 -8.10 4.68 -21.45
CA ALA A 412 -9.09 3.72 -20.97
C ALA A 412 -9.78 4.34 -19.76
N ARG A 413 -11.04 4.78 -19.89
CA ARG A 413 -11.84 5.21 -18.74
C ARG A 413 -12.27 3.98 -17.94
N TYR A 414 -11.44 3.54 -17.02
CA TYR A 414 -11.67 2.29 -16.31
C TYR A 414 -12.56 2.49 -15.07
N HIS A 415 -13.80 2.01 -15.13
CA HIS A 415 -14.74 1.94 -14.01
C HIS A 415 -15.21 0.50 -13.74
N PRO A 416 -14.39 -0.34 -13.12
CA PRO A 416 -14.83 -1.65 -12.70
C PRO A 416 -15.59 -1.51 -11.37
N LEU A 417 -16.89 -1.81 -11.42
CA LEU A 417 -17.51 -2.57 -10.34
C LEU A 417 -17.40 -4.02 -10.78
N GLY A 418 -16.35 -4.71 -10.33
CA GLY A 418 -16.30 -6.16 -10.41
C GLY A 418 -17.32 -6.76 -9.44
N ALA A 419 -18.17 -7.67 -9.93
CA ALA A 419 -18.94 -8.55 -9.06
C ALA A 419 -17.95 -9.40 -8.23
N THR A 420 -18.14 -9.49 -6.93
CA THR A 420 -17.40 -10.44 -6.09
C THR A 420 -18.35 -11.51 -5.59
N GLU A 421 -18.61 -12.50 -6.45
CA GLU A 421 -19.08 -13.83 -6.02
C GLU A 421 -17.90 -14.81 -5.82
N ALA A 422 -16.66 -14.34 -5.99
CA ALA A 422 -15.42 -15.05 -5.66
C ALA A 422 -15.03 -14.87 -4.18
N PRO A 423 -14.13 -15.70 -3.60
CA PRO A 423 -13.51 -15.40 -2.31
C PRO A 423 -12.98 -13.95 -2.28
N LEU A 424 -13.13 -13.28 -1.13
CA LEU A 424 -12.78 -11.86 -1.02
C LEU A 424 -11.25 -11.71 -1.06
N PRO A 425 -10.67 -11.02 -2.05
CA PRO A 425 -9.23 -10.81 -2.07
C PRO A 425 -8.84 -9.87 -0.93
N VAL A 426 -7.84 -10.29 -0.15
CA VAL A 426 -7.23 -9.50 0.92
C VAL A 426 -5.76 -9.26 0.55
N LEU A 427 -5.48 -8.04 0.09
CA LEU A 427 -4.14 -7.57 -0.23
C LEU A 427 -3.51 -7.06 1.06
N THR A 428 -2.47 -7.71 1.54
CA THR A 428 -1.77 -7.31 2.78
C THR A 428 -0.26 -7.42 2.61
N PRO A 429 0.54 -6.48 3.17
CA PRO A 429 2.00 -6.56 3.13
C PRO A 429 2.53 -7.74 3.94
N THR A 430 1.75 -8.27 4.90
CA THR A 430 2.17 -9.37 5.76
C THR A 430 0.99 -10.26 6.17
N PRO A 431 1.16 -11.59 6.27
CA PRO A 431 0.10 -12.50 6.74
C PRO A 431 -0.43 -12.22 8.16
N LEU A 432 0.31 -11.47 8.98
CA LEU A 432 -0.10 -11.12 10.36
C LEU A 432 -1.10 -9.95 10.44
N ALA A 433 -1.37 -9.25 9.33
CA ALA A 433 -2.21 -8.05 9.32
C ALA A 433 -3.59 -8.32 8.71
N VAL A 434 -4.33 -9.30 9.24
CA VAL A 434 -5.72 -9.58 8.84
C VAL A 434 -6.68 -8.81 9.75
N PRO A 435 -7.46 -7.85 9.24
CA PRO A 435 -8.40 -7.09 10.07
C PRO A 435 -9.51 -7.98 10.66
N GLY A 436 -9.77 -7.84 11.97
CA GLY A 436 -10.75 -8.66 12.68
C GLY A 436 -12.20 -8.58 12.15
N PHE A 437 -12.58 -7.49 11.44
CA PHE A 437 -13.92 -7.37 10.85
C PHE A 437 -14.21 -8.42 9.76
N LEU A 438 -13.17 -9.06 9.23
CA LEU A 438 -13.29 -10.13 8.23
C LEU A 438 -13.95 -11.38 8.83
N GLY A 439 -13.70 -11.70 10.11
CA GLY A 439 -14.21 -12.90 10.79
C GLY A 439 -13.96 -14.18 9.97
N ASP A 440 -14.98 -15.05 9.86
CA ASP A 440 -14.91 -16.31 9.12
C ASP A 440 -15.19 -16.16 7.61
N HIS A 441 -15.10 -14.96 7.04
CA HIS A 441 -15.34 -14.78 5.60
C HIS A 441 -14.28 -15.55 4.80
N PRO A 442 -14.63 -16.28 3.73
CA PRO A 442 -13.63 -16.90 2.88
C PRO A 442 -12.72 -15.83 2.26
N LEU A 443 -11.41 -15.95 2.49
CA LEU A 443 -10.39 -15.00 2.05
C LEU A 443 -9.48 -15.63 1.01
N GLU A 444 -9.14 -14.85 0.00
CA GLU A 444 -7.98 -15.10 -0.86
C GLU A 444 -6.90 -14.09 -0.44
N ILE A 445 -5.91 -14.54 0.33
CA ILE A 445 -4.84 -13.65 0.81
C ILE A 445 -3.75 -13.59 -0.24
N ASP A 446 -3.58 -12.41 -0.85
CA ASP A 446 -2.50 -12.12 -1.78
C ASP A 446 -1.33 -11.54 -0.97
N ILE A 447 -0.38 -12.42 -0.62
CA ILE A 447 0.86 -12.07 0.07
C ILE A 447 1.91 -11.92 -1.02
N THR A 448 2.35 -10.70 -1.29
CA THR A 448 3.26 -10.48 -2.43
C THR A 448 4.70 -10.87 -2.14
N GLY A 449 5.06 -11.24 -0.90
CA GLY A 449 6.40 -11.71 -0.49
C GLY A 449 7.54 -10.67 -0.60
N GLU A 450 7.35 -9.66 -1.45
CA GLU A 450 8.19 -8.50 -1.71
C GLU A 450 7.52 -7.22 -1.21
N PRO A 451 8.25 -6.11 -0.97
CA PRO A 451 7.68 -4.81 -0.65
C PRO A 451 6.66 -4.39 -1.72
N VAL A 452 5.37 -4.44 -1.39
CA VAL A 452 4.33 -4.13 -2.36
C VAL A 452 4.31 -2.64 -2.63
N SER A 453 4.45 -2.25 -3.91
CA SER A 453 4.20 -0.87 -4.32
C SER A 453 2.76 -0.47 -3.98
N PRO A 454 2.54 0.60 -3.20
CA PRO A 454 1.19 1.07 -2.91
C PRO A 454 0.42 1.43 -4.17
N ALA A 455 1.12 1.89 -5.22
CA ALA A 455 0.51 2.21 -6.52
C ALA A 455 -0.07 0.98 -7.22
N ALA A 456 0.72 -0.09 -7.33
CA ALA A 456 0.29 -1.33 -7.96
C ALA A 456 -0.84 -2.01 -7.17
N THR A 457 -0.79 -1.91 -5.85
CA THR A 457 -1.80 -2.50 -4.96
C THR A 457 -3.11 -1.74 -5.00
N LEU A 458 -3.06 -0.40 -4.99
CA LEU A 458 -4.23 0.46 -5.22
C LEU A 458 -4.91 0.10 -6.55
N SER A 459 -4.14 0.00 -7.64
CA SER A 459 -4.69 -0.38 -8.95
C SER A 459 -5.45 -1.71 -8.89
N ARG A 460 -4.84 -2.76 -8.31
CA ARG A 460 -5.50 -4.06 -8.09
C ARG A 460 -6.77 -3.96 -7.24
N HIS A 461 -6.72 -3.22 -6.12
CA HIS A 461 -7.86 -3.03 -5.21
C HIS A 461 -9.02 -2.31 -5.89
N LEU A 462 -8.73 -1.25 -6.65
CA LEU A 462 -9.74 -0.51 -7.38
C LEU A 462 -10.39 -1.35 -8.47
N ASP A 463 -9.62 -2.24 -9.11
CA ASP A 463 -10.06 -3.04 -10.24
C ASP A 463 -10.81 -4.31 -9.82
N ARG A 464 -10.32 -5.03 -8.81
CA ARG A 464 -10.89 -6.31 -8.35
C ARG A 464 -11.86 -6.15 -7.19
N GLY A 465 -11.84 -5.01 -6.49
CA GLY A 465 -12.44 -4.90 -5.17
C GLY A 465 -11.66 -5.72 -4.13
N GLY A 466 -12.25 -5.88 -2.95
CA GLY A 466 -11.63 -6.61 -1.84
C GLY A 466 -11.26 -5.72 -0.67
N VAL A 467 -10.27 -6.17 0.10
CA VAL A 467 -9.67 -5.43 1.22
C VAL A 467 -8.20 -5.21 0.91
N TRP A 468 -7.75 -3.97 1.06
CA TRP A 468 -6.36 -3.57 0.95
C TRP A 468 -5.88 -3.03 2.29
N VAL A 469 -4.88 -3.70 2.87
CA VAL A 469 -4.16 -3.24 4.05
C VAL A 469 -2.79 -2.80 3.58
N GLN A 470 -2.38 -1.57 3.87
CA GLN A 470 -1.07 -1.04 3.51
C GLN A 470 -0.45 -0.30 4.68
N ARG A 471 0.84 -0.55 4.94
CA ARG A 471 1.62 0.32 5.81
C ARG A 471 2.37 1.34 4.97
N PHE A 472 2.35 2.60 5.41
CA PHE A 472 3.05 3.71 4.78
C PHE A 472 4.23 4.20 5.61
N SER A 473 5.20 4.79 4.91
CA SER A 473 6.40 5.36 5.52
C SER A 473 6.10 6.70 6.18
N ARG A 474 5.30 7.53 5.48
CA ARG A 474 4.94 8.90 5.82
C ARG A 474 3.43 9.03 5.92
N PHE A 475 2.96 9.89 6.82
CA PHE A 475 1.53 10.21 6.91
C PHE A 475 1.03 10.94 5.67
N GLU A 476 1.86 11.79 5.05
CA GLU A 476 1.51 12.45 3.79
C GLU A 476 1.22 11.46 2.66
N GLU A 477 2.04 10.40 2.54
CA GLU A 477 1.85 9.33 1.57
C GLU A 477 0.56 8.56 1.87
N LEU A 478 0.33 8.22 3.14
CA LEU A 478 -0.90 7.59 3.60
C LEU A 478 -2.14 8.42 3.26
N SER A 479 -2.14 9.72 3.59
CA SER A 479 -3.25 10.63 3.28
C SER A 479 -3.51 10.72 1.78
N TYR A 480 -2.44 10.75 0.97
CA TYR A 480 -2.58 10.74 -0.48
C TYR A 480 -3.29 9.49 -0.99
N PHE A 481 -2.86 8.29 -0.57
CA PHE A 481 -3.51 7.05 -1.00
C PHE A 481 -4.92 6.84 -0.43
N ASP A 482 -5.19 7.38 0.77
CA ASP A 482 -6.53 7.42 1.36
C ASP A 482 -7.49 8.29 0.52
N GLU A 483 -7.05 9.48 0.13
CA GLU A 483 -7.80 10.38 -0.77
C GLU A 483 -8.09 9.69 -2.12
N LEU A 484 -7.10 9.01 -2.70
CA LEU A 484 -7.26 8.26 -3.95
C LEU A 484 -8.30 7.13 -3.82
N ALA A 485 -8.17 6.30 -2.78
CA ALA A 485 -9.05 5.15 -2.57
C ALA A 485 -10.49 5.62 -2.30
N THR A 486 -10.67 6.63 -1.46
CA THR A 486 -11.97 7.24 -1.12
C THR A 486 -12.64 7.86 -2.34
N ALA A 487 -11.89 8.63 -3.16
CA ALA A 487 -12.40 9.21 -4.40
C ALA A 487 -12.91 8.16 -5.40
N CYS A 488 -12.37 6.94 -5.34
CA CYS A 488 -12.76 5.82 -6.19
C CYS A 488 -13.78 4.87 -5.53
N GLY A 489 -14.37 5.28 -4.41
CA GLY A 489 -15.44 4.58 -3.72
C GLY A 489 -14.98 3.57 -2.68
N SER A 490 -13.71 3.47 -2.34
CA SER A 490 -13.33 2.59 -1.22
C SER A 490 -13.74 3.22 0.11
N ALA A 491 -14.33 2.43 1.01
CA ALA A 491 -14.41 2.81 2.41
C ALA A 491 -13.03 2.61 3.06
N THR A 492 -12.55 3.57 3.83
CA THR A 492 -11.20 3.54 4.39
C THR A 492 -11.19 3.75 5.89
N VAL A 493 -10.17 3.17 6.54
CA VAL A 493 -9.82 3.36 7.94
C VAL A 493 -8.33 3.57 8.04
N GLN A 494 -7.92 4.61 8.76
CA GLN A 494 -6.54 4.83 9.10
C GLN A 494 -6.28 4.35 10.53
N ALA A 495 -5.27 3.51 10.72
CA ALA A 495 -4.84 3.00 12.02
C ALA A 495 -3.33 3.17 12.17
N GLY A 496 -2.91 4.27 12.81
CA GLY A 496 -1.50 4.67 12.81
C GLY A 496 -1.02 4.94 11.39
N ARG A 497 0.06 4.26 10.96
CA ARG A 497 0.56 4.33 9.56
C ARG A 497 -0.04 3.26 8.64
N TYR A 498 -1.10 2.58 9.07
CA TYR A 498 -1.83 1.65 8.22
C TYR A 498 -3.04 2.32 7.58
N LEU A 499 -3.21 2.11 6.28
CA LEU A 499 -4.46 2.32 5.56
C LEU A 499 -5.12 0.97 5.37
N ILE A 500 -6.39 0.87 5.77
CA ILE A 500 -7.25 -0.28 5.49
C ILE A 500 -8.36 0.23 4.60
N ALA A 501 -8.36 -0.15 3.33
CA ALA A 501 -9.38 0.19 2.36
C ALA A 501 -10.22 -1.04 2.01
N MET A 502 -11.52 -0.86 1.82
CA MET A 502 -12.44 -1.94 1.45
C MET A 502 -13.37 -1.47 0.33
N LYS A 503 -13.55 -2.32 -0.68
CA LYS A 503 -14.48 -2.12 -1.78
C LYS A 503 -15.19 -3.46 -2.03
N SER A 504 -16.39 -3.63 -1.49
CA SER A 504 -17.12 -4.91 -1.53
C SER A 504 -18.63 -4.72 -1.66
N GLY A 505 -19.26 -5.57 -2.49
CA GLY A 505 -20.71 -5.69 -2.63
C GLY A 505 -21.41 -6.44 -1.49
N ASN A 506 -20.66 -7.09 -0.59
CA ASN A 506 -21.24 -7.83 0.54
C ASN A 506 -21.72 -6.89 1.67
N VAL A 507 -23.05 -6.78 1.84
CA VAL A 507 -23.71 -5.91 2.83
C VAL A 507 -23.28 -6.24 4.27
N ALA A 508 -23.25 -7.53 4.63
CA ALA A 508 -22.91 -7.96 5.98
C ALA A 508 -21.46 -7.61 6.33
N LEU A 509 -20.54 -7.83 5.39
CA LEU A 509 -19.14 -7.44 5.52
C LEU A 509 -19.00 -5.92 5.66
N ARG A 510 -19.70 -5.13 4.83
CA ARG A 510 -19.65 -3.67 4.93
C ARG A 510 -20.13 -3.14 6.28
N ARG A 511 -21.18 -3.73 6.84
CA ARG A 511 -21.65 -3.36 8.19
C ARG A 511 -20.62 -3.66 9.27
N ARG A 512 -19.95 -4.82 9.19
CA ARG A 512 -18.81 -5.13 10.08
C ARG A 512 -17.67 -4.13 9.90
N PHE A 513 -17.37 -3.73 8.67
CA PHE A 513 -16.37 -2.69 8.41
C PHE A 513 -16.77 -1.32 8.95
N LYS A 514 -18.02 -0.88 8.79
CA LYS A 514 -18.50 0.39 9.39
C LYS A 514 -18.41 0.35 10.91
N ALA A 515 -18.77 -0.78 11.53
CA ALA A 515 -18.62 -0.97 12.98
C ALA A 515 -17.15 -0.90 13.41
N PHE A 516 -16.26 -1.56 12.66
CA PHE A 516 -14.81 -1.49 12.86
C PHE A 516 -14.27 -0.06 12.67
N GLN A 517 -14.68 0.64 11.61
CA GLN A 517 -14.33 2.03 11.37
C GLN A 517 -14.74 2.90 12.57
N ARG A 518 -15.95 2.72 13.11
CA ARG A 518 -16.43 3.45 14.29
C ARG A 518 -15.66 3.10 15.56
N SER A 519 -15.33 1.83 15.79
CA SER A 519 -14.55 1.40 16.96
C SER A 519 -13.11 1.92 16.93
N TRP A 520 -12.53 2.07 15.74
CA TRP A 520 -11.20 2.66 15.52
C TRP A 520 -11.22 4.17 15.32
N ALA A 521 -12.38 4.76 15.01
CA ALA A 521 -12.57 6.21 14.92
C ALA A 521 -12.59 6.90 16.29
N HIS A 522 -12.54 6.14 17.38
CA HIS A 522 -12.39 6.67 18.74
C HIS A 522 -10.96 6.90 19.22
N PRO A 523 -10.05 7.21 18.28
CA PRO A 523 -9.21 8.40 18.45
C PRO A 523 -9.00 9.18 17.14
N LEU A 524 -9.99 9.28 16.24
CA LEU A 524 -9.91 10.20 15.09
C LEU A 524 -10.26 11.65 15.44
N ALA A 525 -10.86 11.90 16.61
CA ALA A 525 -10.84 13.21 17.25
C ALA A 525 -9.46 13.56 17.88
N THR A 526 -8.47 12.67 17.78
CA THR A 526 -7.10 12.89 18.31
C THR A 526 -5.99 12.66 17.29
N ILE A 527 -6.32 12.30 16.04
CA ILE A 527 -5.35 12.20 14.92
C ILE A 527 -5.75 13.08 13.72
N ALA A 528 -6.95 13.68 13.71
CA ALA A 528 -7.26 14.79 12.81
C ALA A 528 -6.71 16.12 13.37
N ALA A 529 -5.44 16.38 13.05
CA ALA A 529 -4.68 17.64 13.05
C ALA A 529 -4.32 18.30 14.40
N PRO A 530 -3.01 18.53 14.67
CA PRO A 530 -2.55 19.86 15.01
C PRO A 530 -2.38 20.67 13.72
N SER A 531 -3.33 21.56 13.48
CA SER A 531 -3.16 22.65 12.53
C SER A 531 -1.96 23.53 12.94
N LYS A 532 -0.90 23.51 12.13
CA LYS A 532 -0.33 24.69 11.43
C LYS A 532 0.98 24.37 10.73
N ASP A 533 1.68 23.31 11.14
CA ASP A 533 2.81 22.75 10.39
C ASP A 533 2.96 21.25 10.68
N GLN A 534 2.17 20.42 9.99
CA GLN A 534 2.39 18.95 9.94
C GLN A 534 3.84 18.65 9.52
N VAL A 535 4.38 19.47 8.61
CA VAL A 535 5.77 19.47 8.15
C VAL A 535 6.76 19.75 9.28
N ALA A 536 6.42 20.63 10.25
CA ALA A 536 7.30 20.92 11.39
C ALA A 536 7.25 19.82 12.45
N PHE A 537 6.11 19.15 12.63
CA PHE A 537 6.00 18.00 13.53
C PHE A 537 6.78 16.80 12.99
N ASP A 538 6.64 16.51 11.70
CA ASP A 538 7.42 15.49 11.00
C ASP A 538 8.92 15.86 11.07
N ARG A 539 9.30 17.13 10.79
CA ARG A 539 10.69 17.61 10.94
C ARG A 539 11.24 17.47 12.35
N GLN A 540 10.52 17.85 13.39
CA GLN A 540 11.08 17.89 14.75
C GLN A 540 11.42 16.49 15.30
N HIS A 541 10.59 15.48 14.98
CA HIS A 541 10.89 14.09 15.37
C HIS A 541 11.90 13.41 14.45
N ASP A 542 11.94 13.79 13.17
CA ASP A 542 12.97 13.34 12.24
C ASP A 542 14.34 13.99 12.55
N ASP A 543 14.39 15.26 12.99
CA ASP A 543 15.61 16.01 13.33
C ASP A 543 16.32 15.48 14.60
N GLU A 544 15.58 15.04 15.63
CA GLU A 544 16.16 14.40 16.84
C GLU A 544 16.66 12.97 16.58
N LEU A 545 16.06 12.25 15.61
CA LEU A 545 16.61 11.01 15.05
C LEU A 545 17.88 11.28 14.24
N ASP A 546 17.80 12.31 13.39
CA ASP A 546 18.80 12.62 12.39
C ASP A 546 20.09 13.11 13.04
N ALA A 547 20.01 13.90 14.12
CA ALA A 547 21.16 14.38 14.88
C ALA A 547 21.92 13.23 15.59
N ALA A 548 21.24 12.15 15.97
CA ALA A 548 21.85 10.98 16.61
C ALA A 548 22.41 9.95 15.59
N LEU A 549 21.82 9.85 14.39
CA LEU A 549 22.17 8.86 13.37
C LEU A 549 23.17 9.37 12.31
N PHE A 550 23.15 10.66 11.96
CA PHE A 550 23.91 11.20 10.81
C PHE A 550 25.09 12.12 11.19
N GLY A 551 25.37 12.30 12.48
CA GLY A 551 26.45 13.18 12.95
C GLY A 551 27.88 12.67 12.76
N ASN A 552 28.11 11.40 12.37
CA ASN A 552 29.44 10.78 12.57
C ASN A 552 30.15 10.15 11.36
N VAL A 553 29.61 10.18 10.15
CA VAL A 553 30.37 9.63 9.00
C VAL A 553 30.04 10.40 7.73
N GLY A 554 31.06 10.94 7.06
CA GLY A 554 30.97 11.74 5.83
C GLY A 554 30.41 10.97 4.64
N PHE A 555 29.09 10.81 4.61
CA PHE A 555 28.32 10.44 3.43
C PHE A 555 28.19 11.65 2.48
N PRO A 556 28.13 11.44 1.15
CA PRO A 556 27.66 12.48 0.24
C PRO A 556 26.26 12.92 0.68
N HIS A 557 25.99 14.22 0.65
CA HIS A 557 24.75 14.82 1.18
C HIS A 557 23.51 14.16 0.57
N LEU A 558 22.89 13.27 1.34
CA LEU A 558 21.60 12.66 1.05
C LEU A 558 20.49 13.70 1.29
N GLU A 559 19.60 13.89 0.31
CA GLU A 559 18.48 14.81 0.42
C GLU A 559 17.37 14.23 1.33
N GLU A 560 16.40 15.06 1.74
CA GLU A 560 15.32 14.76 2.72
C GLU A 560 14.44 13.54 2.33
N CYS A 561 14.63 13.04 1.11
CA CYS A 561 13.98 11.89 0.51
C CYS A 561 14.69 10.56 0.68
N ASP A 562 16.00 10.57 0.72
CA ASP A 562 16.82 9.40 0.99
C ASP A 562 16.70 8.99 2.46
N ARG A 563 16.53 9.99 3.34
CA ARG A 563 16.19 9.79 4.75
C ARG A 563 14.83 9.10 4.92
N ALA A 564 13.85 9.44 4.07
CA ALA A 564 12.51 8.81 4.03
C ALA A 564 12.55 7.29 3.91
N HIS A 565 13.50 6.80 3.12
CA HIS A 565 13.68 5.38 2.87
C HIS A 565 14.23 4.67 4.11
N PHE A 566 15.12 5.31 4.88
CA PHE A 566 15.57 4.79 6.17
C PHE A 566 14.49 4.87 7.27
N HIS A 567 13.53 5.80 7.16
CA HIS A 567 12.32 5.81 8.01
C HIS A 567 11.36 4.64 7.76
N GLN A 568 11.48 3.91 6.64
CA GLN A 568 10.65 2.71 6.36
C GLN A 568 10.97 1.54 7.30
N LEU A 569 12.07 1.62 8.06
CA LEU A 569 12.48 0.63 9.05
C LEU A 569 12.85 1.31 10.37
N SER A 570 11.86 1.61 11.22
CA SER A 570 11.98 1.64 12.70
C SER A 570 10.63 1.90 13.37
N TYR A 571 10.16 0.95 14.16
CA TYR A 571 9.06 1.17 15.12
C TYR A 571 9.64 1.88 16.36
N ARG A 572 9.10 3.05 16.69
CA ARG A 572 9.42 3.75 17.95
C ARG A 572 8.21 3.66 18.87
N PHE A 573 8.31 2.85 19.93
CA PHE A 573 7.36 2.85 21.04
C PHE A 573 7.78 3.90 22.07
N SER A 574 6.83 4.68 22.58
CA SER A 574 7.08 5.64 23.66
C SER A 574 7.39 4.92 24.98
N THR A 575 7.99 5.60 25.96
CA THR A 575 8.24 5.03 27.31
C THR A 575 6.96 4.52 27.98
N THR A 576 5.82 5.15 27.68
CA THR A 576 4.51 4.73 28.17
C THR A 576 3.98 3.51 27.39
N GLN A 577 4.22 3.44 26.07
CA GLN A 577 3.89 2.24 25.29
C GLN A 577 4.81 1.06 25.64
N ILE A 578 6.08 1.32 25.92
CA ILE A 578 7.03 0.36 26.49
C ILE A 578 6.55 -0.09 27.86
N GLY A 579 6.04 0.82 28.70
CA GLY A 579 5.41 0.50 29.98
C GLY A 579 4.17 -0.37 29.82
N THR A 580 3.23 0.02 28.97
CA THR A 580 1.97 -0.72 28.72
C THR A 580 2.21 -2.07 28.04
N ILE A 581 3.19 -2.16 27.14
CA ILE A 581 3.62 -3.42 26.54
C ILE A 581 4.34 -4.29 27.59
N ALA A 582 5.16 -3.70 28.47
CA ALA A 582 5.81 -4.41 29.58
C ALA A 582 4.81 -4.88 30.66
N ASP A 583 3.74 -4.12 30.91
CA ASP A 583 2.68 -4.47 31.86
C ASP A 583 1.75 -5.56 31.28
N ALA A 584 1.41 -5.47 29.99
CA ALA A 584 0.65 -6.49 29.28
C ALA A 584 1.46 -7.80 29.14
N LEU A 585 2.74 -7.71 28.79
CA LEU A 585 3.66 -8.85 28.79
C LEU A 585 3.90 -9.36 30.21
N GLY A 586 3.96 -8.52 31.24
CA GLY A 586 4.11 -8.94 32.63
C GLY A 586 2.91 -9.75 33.16
N ALA A 587 1.69 -9.41 32.70
CA ALA A 587 0.47 -10.14 33.00
C ALA A 587 0.35 -11.46 32.18
N GLU A 588 0.86 -11.50 30.95
CA GLU A 588 0.96 -12.72 30.14
C GLU A 588 2.07 -13.67 30.62
N LEU A 589 3.22 -13.13 31.05
CA LEU A 589 4.39 -13.88 31.55
C LEU A 589 4.13 -14.55 32.91
N THR A 590 3.13 -14.10 33.65
CA THR A 590 2.75 -14.72 34.93
C THR A 590 1.71 -15.82 34.79
N SER A 591 1.17 -16.07 33.59
CA SER A 591 0.07 -17.01 33.37
C SER A 591 0.30 -18.05 32.26
N SER A 592 1.54 -18.47 32.01
CA SER A 592 1.94 -19.85 31.66
C SER A 592 3.37 -19.86 31.09
N PRO A 593 4.21 -20.86 31.44
CA PRO A 593 5.62 -20.85 31.07
C PRO A 593 5.79 -21.26 29.61
N MET A 594 6.19 -20.33 28.74
CA MET A 594 6.96 -20.73 27.56
C MET A 594 8.33 -21.22 28.06
N HIS A 595 8.64 -22.48 27.79
CA HIS A 595 9.99 -22.99 28.02
C HIS A 595 10.98 -22.12 27.22
N PRO A 596 12.01 -21.55 27.85
CA PRO A 596 13.12 -20.97 27.11
C PRO A 596 13.72 -22.09 26.25
N HIS A 597 13.85 -21.88 24.94
CA HIS A 597 14.74 -22.71 24.14
C HIS A 597 16.10 -22.67 24.83
N ALA A 598 16.56 -23.83 25.30
CA ALA A 598 17.85 -23.96 25.94
C ALA A 598 18.91 -23.39 24.99
N VAL A 599 19.77 -22.51 25.51
CA VAL A 599 20.98 -22.09 24.79
C VAL A 599 21.77 -23.36 24.50
N ASP A 600 22.14 -23.58 23.23
CA ASP A 600 22.95 -24.73 22.83
C ASP A 600 24.29 -24.69 23.59
N GLU A 601 24.55 -25.66 24.47
CA GLU A 601 25.73 -25.72 25.36
C GLU A 601 27.03 -26.08 24.60
N GLY A 602 26.98 -26.19 23.27
CA GLY A 602 28.12 -26.53 22.43
C GLY A 602 29.15 -25.40 22.25
N GLU A 603 30.38 -25.77 21.90
CA GLU A 603 31.42 -24.80 21.51
C GLU A 603 31.04 -24.03 20.23
N HIS A 604 31.28 -22.72 20.25
CA HIS A 604 31.04 -21.81 19.14
C HIS A 604 32.37 -21.37 18.51
N PHE A 605 32.42 -21.26 17.19
CA PHE A 605 33.67 -21.02 16.45
C PHE A 605 33.62 -19.74 15.64
N PHE A 606 34.71 -18.97 15.68
CA PHE A 606 34.93 -17.89 14.72
C PHE A 606 35.74 -18.43 13.54
N SER A 607 35.21 -18.26 12.33
CA SER A 607 35.86 -18.65 11.08
C SER A 607 36.21 -17.39 10.28
N ALA A 608 37.50 -17.15 10.06
CA ALA A 608 37.94 -15.90 9.44
C ALA A 608 37.75 -15.94 7.90
N SER A 609 36.68 -15.32 7.39
CA SER A 609 36.44 -15.08 5.95
C SER A 609 37.24 -13.88 5.44
N MET A 610 38.51 -14.06 5.10
CA MET A 610 39.40 -12.97 4.64
C MET A 610 39.26 -12.68 3.13
N ILE A 611 38.03 -12.61 2.61
CA ILE A 611 37.72 -12.44 1.18
C ILE A 611 38.30 -11.14 0.60
N GLU A 612 38.20 -10.03 1.34
CA GLU A 612 38.69 -8.71 0.90
C GLU A 612 40.18 -8.47 1.17
N VAL A 613 40.91 -9.45 1.73
CA VAL A 613 42.35 -9.33 1.98
C VAL A 613 43.09 -10.09 0.88
N PRO A 614 43.79 -9.44 -0.06
CA PRO A 614 44.51 -10.11 -1.13
C PRO A 614 45.66 -10.95 -0.57
N PHE A 615 45.99 -12.06 -1.23
CA PHE A 615 47.15 -12.87 -0.84
C PHE A 615 48.46 -12.09 -1.04
N GLY A 616 49.37 -12.18 -0.07
CA GLY A 616 50.63 -11.43 -0.05
C GLY A 616 51.16 -11.29 1.38
N GLU A 617 52.27 -10.58 1.55
CA GLU A 617 52.97 -10.46 2.85
C GLU A 617 52.05 -9.96 3.98
N ALA A 618 51.17 -9.00 3.69
CA ALA A 618 50.21 -8.50 4.67
C ALA A 618 49.18 -9.55 5.11
N TYR A 619 48.71 -10.40 4.18
CA TYR A 619 47.83 -11.52 4.49
C TYR A 619 48.56 -12.55 5.36
N CYS A 620 49.77 -12.96 4.95
CA CYS A 620 50.60 -13.92 5.67
C CYS A 620 50.83 -13.48 7.12
N ARG A 621 51.34 -12.25 7.33
CA ARG A 621 51.56 -11.69 8.66
C ARG A 621 50.28 -11.65 9.51
N LEU A 622 49.15 -11.28 8.90
CA LEU A 622 47.89 -11.16 9.61
C LEU A 622 47.33 -12.52 10.02
N VAL A 623 47.39 -13.51 9.13
CA VAL A 623 47.03 -14.90 9.42
C VAL A 623 47.88 -15.45 10.57
N ASP A 624 49.20 -15.28 10.54
CA ASP A 624 50.09 -15.76 11.60
C ASP A 624 49.69 -15.18 12.96
N ARG A 625 49.29 -13.90 13.00
CA ARG A 625 48.79 -13.25 14.21
C ARG A 625 47.42 -13.76 14.64
N LEU A 626 46.49 -14.00 13.70
CA LEU A 626 45.17 -14.56 14.02
C LEU A 626 45.29 -15.97 14.62
N VAL A 627 46.15 -16.81 14.05
CA VAL A 627 46.39 -18.17 14.53
C VAL A 627 47.06 -18.16 15.90
N ALA A 628 48.05 -17.28 16.12
CA ALA A 628 48.67 -17.09 17.44
C ALA A 628 47.66 -16.64 18.52
N GLU A 629 46.59 -15.96 18.10
CA GLU A 629 45.49 -15.49 18.96
C GLU A 629 44.30 -16.47 18.99
N GLY A 630 44.52 -17.72 18.57
CA GLY A 630 43.59 -18.85 18.72
C GLY A 630 42.46 -18.92 17.69
N VAL A 631 42.62 -18.29 16.52
CA VAL A 631 41.71 -18.49 15.38
C VAL A 631 42.20 -19.69 14.58
N HIS A 632 41.43 -20.79 14.61
CA HIS A 632 41.78 -22.04 13.94
C HIS A 632 40.85 -22.40 12.78
N HIS A 633 39.75 -21.66 12.58
CA HIS A 633 38.84 -21.88 11.46
C HIS A 633 38.98 -20.74 10.45
N PHE A 634 39.00 -21.09 9.17
CA PHE A 634 39.03 -20.13 8.08
C PHE A 634 37.99 -20.49 7.02
N HIS A 635 37.18 -19.50 6.68
CA HIS A 635 36.19 -19.58 5.62
C HIS A 635 36.85 -19.06 4.33
N ILE A 636 36.83 -19.90 3.29
CA ILE A 636 37.55 -19.69 2.04
C ILE A 636 36.54 -19.46 0.93
N ASP A 637 36.34 -18.19 0.62
CA ASP A 637 35.49 -17.75 -0.49
C ASP A 637 36.19 -17.92 -1.84
N ALA A 638 35.52 -18.58 -2.78
CA ALA A 638 35.99 -18.80 -4.13
C ALA A 638 34.92 -18.38 -5.15
N GLY A 639 35.31 -17.62 -6.17
CA GLY A 639 34.40 -17.06 -7.17
C GLY A 639 34.96 -17.25 -8.58
N ASP A 640 34.10 -17.62 -9.54
CA ASP A 640 34.51 -17.91 -10.91
C ASP A 640 34.29 -16.75 -11.89
N GLY A 641 33.70 -15.64 -11.44
CA GLY A 641 33.33 -14.51 -12.29
C GLY A 641 32.07 -14.71 -13.14
N ARG A 642 31.39 -15.86 -13.03
CA ARG A 642 30.13 -16.19 -13.72
C ARG A 642 28.95 -16.24 -12.76
N PHE A 643 29.08 -17.01 -11.68
CA PHE A 643 28.05 -17.14 -10.65
C PHE A 643 27.95 -15.88 -9.78
N ILE A 644 29.10 -15.23 -9.57
CA ILE A 644 29.21 -13.88 -9.00
C ILE A 644 30.09 -13.02 -9.92
N PRO A 645 29.96 -11.69 -9.92
CA PRO A 645 30.67 -10.80 -10.84
C PRO A 645 32.18 -10.65 -10.55
N ARG A 646 32.76 -11.46 -9.65
CA ARG A 646 34.15 -11.41 -9.22
C ARG A 646 34.83 -12.76 -9.40
N VAL A 647 36.05 -12.74 -9.93
CA VAL A 647 36.95 -13.89 -9.92
C VAL A 647 37.77 -13.84 -8.63
N ILE A 648 37.67 -14.89 -7.82
CA ILE A 648 38.37 -15.04 -6.54
C ILE A 648 39.01 -16.42 -6.52
N ASP A 649 40.32 -16.47 -6.79
CA ASP A 649 41.13 -17.69 -6.61
C ASP A 649 41.82 -17.64 -5.23
N ALA A 650 41.48 -18.59 -4.37
CA ALA A 650 41.98 -18.68 -3.01
C ALA A 650 42.91 -19.89 -2.78
N ILE A 651 43.31 -20.60 -3.83
CA ILE A 651 44.15 -21.81 -3.70
C ILE A 651 45.49 -21.51 -3.01
N ASP A 652 46.12 -20.38 -3.31
CA ASP A 652 47.38 -20.00 -2.67
C ASP A 652 47.20 -19.64 -1.18
N LYS A 653 46.04 -19.07 -0.81
CA LYS A 653 45.67 -18.85 0.61
C LYS A 653 45.54 -20.19 1.33
N VAL A 654 44.84 -21.16 0.73
CA VAL A 654 44.66 -22.52 1.27
C VAL A 654 46.01 -23.21 1.49
N ARG A 655 46.88 -23.20 0.46
CA ARG A 655 48.23 -23.81 0.55
C ARG A 655 49.07 -23.17 1.64
N TYR A 656 49.10 -21.84 1.71
CA TYR A 656 49.84 -21.11 2.75
C TYR A 656 49.35 -21.49 4.15
N LEU A 657 48.02 -21.47 4.38
CA LEU A 657 47.40 -21.82 5.65
C LEU A 657 47.80 -23.22 6.12
N LEU A 658 47.71 -24.23 5.25
CA LEU A 658 48.03 -25.61 5.61
C LEU A 658 49.54 -25.89 5.75
N GLN A 659 50.38 -25.23 4.95
CA GLN A 659 51.84 -25.40 5.02
C GLN A 659 52.43 -24.81 6.30
N HIS A 660 51.91 -23.66 6.76
CA HIS A 660 52.45 -22.95 7.92
C HIS A 660 51.67 -23.18 9.21
N HIS A 661 50.38 -23.51 9.11
CA HIS A 661 49.49 -23.73 10.25
C HIS A 661 48.66 -25.00 10.05
N PRO A 662 49.28 -26.21 10.02
CA PRO A 662 48.59 -27.47 9.70
C PRO A 662 47.43 -27.83 10.66
N GLN A 663 47.31 -27.14 11.79
CA GLN A 663 46.22 -27.28 12.75
C GLN A 663 44.92 -26.54 12.36
N VAL A 664 44.92 -25.70 11.33
CA VAL A 664 43.73 -24.94 10.93
C VAL A 664 42.73 -25.79 10.14
N ILE A 665 41.45 -25.50 10.33
CA ILE A 665 40.34 -26.12 9.63
C ILE A 665 39.82 -25.14 8.57
N LEU A 666 39.67 -25.63 7.34
CA LEU A 666 39.34 -24.80 6.17
C LEU A 666 37.98 -25.19 5.60
N HIS A 667 37.05 -24.25 5.57
CA HIS A 667 35.72 -24.41 4.99
C HIS A 667 35.67 -23.63 3.67
N ALA A 668 35.59 -24.33 2.53
CA ALA A 668 35.47 -23.68 1.23
C ALA A 668 34.00 -23.37 0.93
N HIS A 669 33.74 -22.15 0.48
CA HIS A 669 32.45 -21.69 -0.02
C HIS A 669 32.61 -21.38 -1.51
N LEU A 670 32.07 -22.26 -2.36
CA LEU A 670 32.17 -22.10 -3.81
C LEU A 670 30.98 -21.29 -4.34
N MET A 671 31.26 -20.06 -4.73
CA MET A 671 30.36 -19.17 -5.45
C MET A 671 30.67 -19.26 -6.96
N ALA A 672 30.44 -20.44 -7.54
CA ALA A 672 30.80 -20.77 -8.93
C ALA A 672 29.69 -21.53 -9.65
N GLU A 673 29.60 -21.38 -10.96
CA GLU A 673 28.64 -22.04 -11.83
C GLU A 673 29.17 -23.44 -12.21
N ASP A 674 28.34 -24.46 -12.05
CA ASP A 674 28.67 -25.87 -12.25
C ASP A 674 30.04 -26.28 -11.68
N PRO A 675 30.27 -26.11 -10.36
CA PRO A 675 31.58 -26.34 -9.75
C PRO A 675 32.06 -27.81 -9.84
N GLN A 676 31.14 -28.75 -10.12
CA GLN A 676 31.36 -30.18 -10.37
C GLN A 676 31.85 -30.49 -11.79
N ALA A 677 31.66 -29.58 -12.75
CA ALA A 677 32.08 -29.80 -14.13
C ALA A 677 33.60 -29.56 -14.29
N GLY A 678 34.33 -30.59 -14.73
CA GLY A 678 35.71 -30.44 -15.19
C GLY A 678 35.76 -29.90 -16.62
N GLN A 679 36.46 -28.79 -16.87
CA GLN A 679 36.61 -28.27 -18.23
C GLN A 679 37.80 -28.92 -18.94
N HIS A 680 37.60 -29.46 -20.15
CA HIS A 680 38.68 -29.87 -21.08
C HIS A 680 39.82 -30.71 -20.46
N GLY A 681 39.49 -31.71 -19.64
CA GLY A 681 40.48 -32.59 -19.00
C GLY A 681 41.18 -32.00 -17.77
N GLN A 682 40.74 -30.83 -17.30
CA GLN A 682 41.14 -30.27 -16.01
C GLN A 682 40.23 -30.79 -14.89
N ALA A 683 40.79 -30.82 -13.68
CA ALA A 683 40.03 -31.11 -12.47
C ALA A 683 38.89 -30.10 -12.28
N SER A 684 37.75 -30.55 -11.76
CA SER A 684 36.62 -29.68 -11.42
C SER A 684 37.03 -28.65 -10.36
N LEU A 685 36.26 -27.55 -10.22
CA LEU A 685 36.57 -26.56 -9.18
C LEU A 685 36.46 -27.18 -7.78
N ILE A 686 35.49 -28.07 -7.58
CA ILE A 686 35.38 -28.90 -6.36
C ILE A 686 36.69 -29.66 -6.14
N ASP A 687 37.15 -30.44 -7.11
CA ASP A 687 38.36 -31.25 -6.96
C ASP A 687 39.61 -30.40 -6.71
N ARG A 688 39.72 -29.22 -7.33
CA ARG A 688 40.85 -28.29 -7.09
C ARG A 688 40.96 -27.86 -5.63
N TYR A 689 39.86 -27.49 -4.98
CA TYR A 689 39.86 -27.06 -3.58
C TYR A 689 40.02 -28.25 -2.62
N LEU A 690 39.52 -29.43 -2.98
CA LEU A 690 39.77 -30.66 -2.23
C LEU A 690 41.24 -31.11 -2.32
N ASP A 691 41.85 -31.06 -3.51
CA ASP A 691 43.28 -31.34 -3.72
C ASP A 691 44.18 -30.34 -3.01
N ALA A 692 43.73 -29.09 -2.88
CA ALA A 692 44.43 -28.07 -2.10
C ALA A 692 44.37 -28.33 -0.58
N GLY A 693 43.45 -29.19 -0.12
CA GLY A 693 43.36 -29.63 1.27
C GLY A 693 42.23 -29.01 2.10
N CYS A 694 41.18 -28.46 1.48
CA CYS A 694 40.02 -27.99 2.23
C CYS A 694 39.30 -29.13 2.97
N HIS A 695 38.95 -28.90 4.22
CA HIS A 695 38.35 -29.92 5.11
C HIS A 695 36.84 -30.03 4.94
N ALA A 696 36.19 -28.92 4.60
CA ALA A 696 34.78 -28.83 4.28
C ALA A 696 34.57 -28.02 3.00
N LEU A 697 33.50 -28.32 2.27
CA LEU A 697 33.17 -27.60 1.03
C LEU A 697 31.65 -27.48 0.88
N ALA A 698 31.18 -26.23 0.81
CA ALA A 698 29.78 -25.89 0.58
C ALA A 698 29.56 -25.34 -0.83
N ILE A 699 28.44 -25.74 -1.44
CA ILE A 699 28.00 -25.29 -2.75
C ILE A 699 26.58 -24.73 -2.69
N HIS A 700 26.26 -23.82 -3.62
CA HIS A 700 24.90 -23.34 -3.81
C HIS A 700 24.08 -24.35 -4.58
N PRO A 701 22.86 -24.73 -4.14
CA PRO A 701 22.01 -25.63 -4.92
C PRO A 701 21.69 -25.07 -6.32
N ARG A 702 21.54 -23.74 -6.44
CA ARG A 702 21.31 -23.06 -7.71
C ARG A 702 22.55 -22.94 -8.61
N ALA A 703 23.73 -23.36 -8.16
CA ALA A 703 24.93 -23.37 -8.99
C ALA A 703 24.96 -24.53 -9.99
N LEU A 704 24.15 -25.56 -9.78
CA LEU A 704 24.12 -26.75 -10.62
C LEU A 704 23.15 -26.55 -11.80
N SER A 705 23.59 -26.90 -13.00
CA SER A 705 22.79 -26.90 -14.22
C SER A 705 21.56 -27.79 -14.11
N LEU A 706 21.64 -28.90 -13.36
CA LEU A 706 20.55 -29.84 -13.15
C LEU A 706 20.36 -30.11 -11.64
N PRO A 707 19.16 -29.83 -11.07
CA PRO A 707 18.91 -30.03 -9.63
C PRO A 707 19.16 -31.47 -9.14
N VAL A 708 18.96 -32.47 -9.99
CA VAL A 708 19.19 -33.89 -9.68
C VAL A 708 20.65 -34.22 -9.39
N GLU A 709 21.59 -33.36 -9.78
CA GLU A 709 23.03 -33.54 -9.55
C GLU A 709 23.47 -33.13 -8.13
N LEU A 710 22.61 -32.49 -7.34
CA LEU A 710 22.95 -31.97 -6.02
C LEU A 710 23.42 -33.04 -5.05
N VAL A 711 22.59 -34.06 -4.81
CA VAL A 711 22.93 -35.16 -3.88
C VAL A 711 24.18 -35.94 -4.36
N PRO A 712 24.30 -36.34 -5.65
CA PRO A 712 25.52 -36.95 -6.16
C PRO A 712 26.79 -36.10 -5.96
N THR A 713 26.68 -34.78 -6.12
CA THR A 713 27.80 -33.84 -5.94
C THR A 713 28.22 -33.74 -4.47
N LEU A 714 27.26 -33.63 -3.54
CA LEU A 714 27.53 -33.63 -2.11
C LEU A 714 28.16 -34.96 -1.65
N GLN A 715 27.69 -36.09 -2.19
CA GLN A 715 28.29 -37.40 -1.93
C GLN A 715 29.70 -37.54 -2.51
N HIS A 716 30.00 -36.88 -3.64
CA HIS A 716 31.35 -36.84 -4.21
C HIS A 716 32.33 -36.15 -3.26
N ILE A 717 31.97 -34.97 -2.74
CA ILE A 717 32.76 -34.24 -1.74
C ILE A 717 33.06 -35.14 -0.53
N ARG A 718 32.06 -35.88 -0.04
CA ARG A 718 32.24 -36.84 1.06
C ARG A 718 33.19 -38.00 0.71
N ARG A 719 33.04 -38.62 -0.47
CA ARG A 719 33.93 -39.71 -0.92
C ARG A 719 35.38 -39.26 -1.07
N ARG A 720 35.60 -37.98 -1.35
CA ARG A 720 36.92 -37.34 -1.41
C ARG A 720 37.51 -37.02 -0.02
N GLY A 721 36.77 -37.30 1.05
CA GLY A 721 37.24 -37.16 2.44
C GLY A 721 36.97 -35.80 3.10
N ALA A 722 36.19 -34.92 2.44
CA ALA A 722 35.79 -33.62 3.01
C ALA A 722 34.33 -33.61 3.45
N ARG A 723 33.98 -32.70 4.38
CA ARG A 723 32.61 -32.49 4.85
C ARG A 723 31.79 -31.70 3.83
N PRO A 724 30.73 -32.26 3.23
CA PRO A 724 29.88 -31.52 2.30
C PRO A 724 28.94 -30.57 3.04
N GLY A 725 28.65 -29.42 2.43
CA GLY A 725 27.67 -28.47 2.94
C GLY A 725 26.79 -27.88 1.84
N LEU A 726 25.64 -27.35 2.24
CA LEU A 726 24.76 -26.59 1.38
C LEU A 726 24.81 -25.12 1.77
N VAL A 727 24.87 -24.23 0.79
CA VAL A 727 24.65 -22.80 1.02
C VAL A 727 23.17 -22.47 0.90
N ILE A 728 22.62 -21.79 1.89
CA ILE A 728 21.23 -21.35 1.99
C ILE A 728 21.19 -19.84 1.80
N GLU A 729 20.64 -19.40 0.68
CA GLU A 729 20.59 -17.99 0.27
C GLU A 729 19.65 -17.16 1.14
N THR A 730 19.77 -15.82 1.07
CA THR A 730 18.94 -14.92 1.89
C THR A 730 17.44 -15.02 1.62
N THR A 731 17.09 -15.35 0.38
CA THR A 731 15.71 -15.50 -0.09
C THR A 731 15.17 -16.92 -0.02
N GLN A 732 16.00 -17.90 0.32
CA GLN A 732 15.61 -19.30 0.30
C GLN A 732 14.83 -19.68 1.57
N PRO A 733 13.59 -20.20 1.44
CA PRO A 733 12.81 -20.62 2.60
C PRO A 733 13.39 -21.89 3.24
N ILE A 734 13.20 -22.02 4.56
CA ILE A 734 13.46 -23.28 5.28
C ILE A 734 12.18 -24.10 5.24
N ASP A 735 12.04 -24.93 4.21
CA ASP A 735 10.86 -25.77 3.98
C ASP A 735 11.19 -27.27 4.02
N SER A 736 10.15 -28.09 3.89
CA SER A 736 10.27 -29.55 3.90
C SER A 736 11.14 -30.12 2.77
N ALA A 737 11.17 -29.46 1.59
CA ALA A 737 11.96 -29.93 0.45
C ALA A 737 13.45 -29.69 0.69
N LEU A 738 13.82 -28.52 1.21
CA LEU A 738 15.20 -28.23 1.63
C LEU A 738 15.66 -29.22 2.72
N TRP A 739 14.80 -29.46 3.71
CA TRP A 739 15.10 -30.38 4.80
C TRP A 739 15.24 -31.84 4.34
N GLU A 740 14.43 -32.26 3.36
CA GLU A 740 14.56 -33.56 2.72
C GLU A 740 15.91 -33.71 2.03
N VAL A 741 16.38 -32.69 1.28
CA VAL A 741 17.72 -32.71 0.66
C VAL A 741 18.83 -32.84 1.71
N ILE A 742 18.76 -32.05 2.78
CA ILE A 742 19.71 -32.10 3.91
C ILE A 742 19.77 -33.52 4.49
N THR A 743 18.61 -34.14 4.68
CA THR A 743 18.47 -35.49 5.22
C THR A 743 18.97 -36.57 4.25
N GLN A 744 18.60 -36.49 2.96
CA GLN A 744 18.99 -37.47 1.94
C GLN A 744 20.50 -37.45 1.65
N ALA A 745 21.11 -36.26 1.67
CA ALA A 745 22.56 -36.09 1.52
C ALA A 745 23.34 -36.33 2.81
N ASP A 746 22.64 -36.66 3.92
CA ASP A 746 23.20 -36.86 5.25
C ASP A 746 24.12 -35.71 5.67
N LEU A 747 23.65 -34.47 5.49
CA LEU A 747 24.43 -33.29 5.85
C LEU A 747 24.35 -33.04 7.35
N ASP A 748 25.49 -32.70 7.93
CA ASP A 748 25.66 -32.29 9.32
C ASP A 748 26.09 -30.81 9.44
N TRP A 749 26.19 -30.09 8.30
CA TRP A 749 26.55 -28.68 8.24
C TRP A 749 25.99 -27.98 6.99
N SER A 750 25.58 -26.73 7.18
CA SER A 750 25.24 -25.80 6.10
C SER A 750 25.68 -24.38 6.42
N VAL A 751 25.90 -23.62 5.35
CA VAL A 751 26.21 -22.18 5.41
C VAL A 751 24.92 -21.41 5.11
N VAL A 752 24.52 -20.53 6.02
CA VAL A 752 23.37 -19.64 5.85
C VAL A 752 23.89 -18.26 5.54
N MET A 753 23.45 -17.71 4.41
CA MET A 753 23.84 -16.38 3.99
C MET A 753 23.10 -15.31 4.81
N GLY A 754 23.86 -14.43 5.44
CA GLY A 754 23.40 -13.21 6.10
C GLY A 754 23.30 -12.02 5.15
N VAL A 755 23.82 -12.12 3.93
CA VAL A 755 23.73 -11.09 2.88
C VAL A 755 23.64 -11.78 1.51
N PRO A 756 23.12 -11.13 0.46
CA PRO A 756 23.19 -11.69 -0.89
C PRO A 756 24.64 -12.01 -1.30
N VAL A 757 24.83 -13.16 -1.94
CA VAL A 757 26.16 -13.66 -2.31
C VAL A 757 26.91 -12.69 -3.26
N GLY A 758 28.23 -12.57 -3.08
CA GLY A 758 29.15 -11.95 -4.05
C GLY A 758 30.06 -10.81 -3.57
N TYR A 759 29.66 -10.02 -2.57
CA TYR A 759 30.47 -8.89 -2.06
C TYR A 759 30.59 -8.89 -0.53
N GLY A 760 31.80 -8.64 -0.02
CA GLY A 760 32.00 -8.36 1.39
C GLY A 760 31.55 -6.95 1.80
N GLY A 761 31.23 -6.74 3.07
CA GLY A 761 30.89 -5.43 3.64
C GLY A 761 29.43 -4.98 3.48
N GLN A 762 28.56 -5.86 3.00
CA GLN A 762 27.11 -5.65 2.97
C GLN A 762 26.50 -5.70 4.38
N LEU A 763 25.32 -5.10 4.58
CA LEU A 763 24.61 -5.12 5.86
C LEU A 763 23.86 -6.43 6.05
N PHE A 764 23.88 -6.97 7.28
CA PHE A 764 23.18 -8.19 7.66
C PHE A 764 21.67 -8.12 7.39
N ASP A 765 21.14 -9.16 6.74
CA ASP A 765 19.71 -9.40 6.56
C ASP A 765 19.13 -9.99 7.86
N HIS A 766 18.33 -9.21 8.58
CA HIS A 766 17.69 -9.66 9.82
C HIS A 766 16.67 -10.79 9.60
N GLY A 767 16.16 -11.01 8.38
CA GLY A 767 15.36 -12.19 8.05
C GLY A 767 16.11 -13.51 8.28
N THR A 768 17.45 -13.45 8.29
CA THR A 768 18.32 -14.59 8.58
C THR A 768 18.07 -15.20 9.96
N PHE A 769 17.70 -14.42 10.98
CA PHE A 769 17.43 -14.95 12.31
C PHE A 769 16.31 -16.00 12.30
N GLY A 770 15.26 -15.77 11.51
CA GLY A 770 14.17 -16.75 11.35
C GLY A 770 14.64 -18.03 10.67
N ARG A 771 15.52 -17.93 9.66
CA ARG A 771 16.11 -19.08 8.96
C ARG A 771 17.00 -19.91 9.89
N LEU A 772 17.84 -19.25 10.69
CA LEU A 772 18.67 -19.91 11.72
C LEU A 772 17.80 -20.66 12.73
N ALA A 773 16.80 -19.99 13.30
CA ALA A 773 15.92 -20.58 14.30
C ALA A 773 15.11 -21.76 13.74
N ALA A 774 14.63 -21.67 12.50
CA ALA A 774 13.89 -22.75 11.84
C ALA A 774 14.77 -23.99 11.61
N LEU A 775 15.99 -23.82 11.09
CA LEU A 775 16.93 -24.92 10.90
C LEU A 775 17.34 -25.56 12.23
N HIS A 776 17.59 -24.74 13.25
CA HIS A 776 17.93 -25.22 14.58
C HIS A 776 16.77 -26.04 15.18
N TYR A 777 15.53 -25.56 15.06
CA TYR A 777 14.36 -26.28 15.49
C TYR A 777 14.19 -27.64 14.79
N LEU A 778 14.30 -27.68 13.46
CA LEU A 778 14.17 -28.93 12.68
C LEU A 778 15.24 -29.96 13.06
N SER A 779 16.48 -29.50 13.21
CA SER A 779 17.60 -30.32 13.69
C SER A 779 17.30 -30.98 15.04
N ARG A 780 16.80 -30.19 16.01
CA ARG A 780 16.46 -30.69 17.35
C ARG A 780 15.24 -31.59 17.35
N ALA A 781 14.21 -31.28 16.56
CA ALA A 781 13.00 -32.08 16.45
C ALA A 781 13.29 -33.51 15.93
N GLU A 782 14.29 -33.67 15.07
CA GLU A 782 14.71 -34.96 14.53
C GLU A 782 15.88 -35.61 15.30
N GLY A 783 16.36 -34.98 16.37
CA GLY A 783 17.49 -35.46 17.14
C GLY A 783 18.80 -35.54 16.33
N ARG A 784 18.93 -34.73 15.28
CA ARG A 784 20.15 -34.65 14.46
C ARG A 784 21.14 -33.69 15.09
N HIS A 785 22.43 -33.98 14.93
CA HIS A 785 23.48 -33.00 15.18
C HIS A 785 23.74 -32.28 13.85
N PHE A 786 23.33 -31.02 13.76
CA PHE A 786 23.45 -30.21 12.56
C PHE A 786 24.01 -28.84 12.91
N GLU A 787 25.15 -28.50 12.35
CA GLU A 787 25.85 -27.24 12.62
C GLU A 787 25.46 -26.17 11.60
N ILE A 788 25.08 -25.01 12.10
CA ILE A 788 24.73 -23.87 11.25
C ILE A 788 25.89 -22.88 11.26
N GLU A 789 26.48 -22.67 10.09
CA GLU A 789 27.44 -21.61 9.84
C GLU A 789 26.73 -20.38 9.27
N ILE A 790 26.99 -19.19 9.81
CA ILE A 790 26.45 -17.94 9.30
C ILE A 790 27.56 -17.17 8.59
N ASP A 791 27.32 -16.77 7.34
CA ASP A 791 28.28 -16.02 6.52
C ASP A 791 27.68 -14.72 5.96
N GLY A 792 28.39 -13.61 6.15
CA GLY A 792 28.07 -12.32 5.55
C GLY A 792 27.35 -11.32 6.47
N GLY A 793 27.78 -10.06 6.40
CA GLY A 793 27.16 -8.93 7.11
C GLY A 793 27.33 -8.90 8.63
N LEU A 794 28.05 -9.86 9.20
CA LEU A 794 28.20 -10.00 10.64
C LEU A 794 29.02 -8.87 11.26
N THR A 795 28.52 -8.36 12.38
CA THR A 795 29.19 -7.43 13.29
C THR A 795 29.14 -7.98 14.72
N MET A 796 29.92 -7.41 15.64
CA MET A 796 30.02 -7.89 17.03
C MET A 796 28.66 -7.96 17.75
N ASP A 797 27.74 -7.06 17.41
CA ASP A 797 26.38 -6.97 17.95
C ASP A 797 25.40 -7.98 17.31
N ILE A 798 25.71 -8.52 16.13
CA ILE A 798 24.89 -9.53 15.43
C ILE A 798 25.28 -10.96 15.83
N VAL A 799 26.52 -11.18 16.28
CA VAL A 799 27.01 -12.49 16.69
C VAL A 799 26.13 -13.13 17.77
N GLU A 800 25.80 -12.40 18.83
CA GLU A 800 25.01 -12.95 19.94
C GLU A 800 23.55 -13.28 19.56
N PRO A 801 22.81 -12.43 18.81
CA PRO A 801 21.54 -12.83 18.22
C PRO A 801 21.60 -14.08 17.34
N CYS A 802 22.59 -14.19 16.44
CA CYS A 802 22.77 -15.37 15.61
C CYS A 802 23.07 -16.62 16.46
N ARG A 803 23.89 -16.49 17.50
CA ARG A 803 24.19 -17.54 18.47
C ARG A 803 22.93 -18.08 19.13
N ARG A 804 22.08 -17.18 19.63
CA ARG A 804 20.80 -17.54 20.26
C ARG A 804 19.80 -18.15 19.28
N ALA A 805 19.89 -17.80 18.00
CA ALA A 805 19.08 -18.40 16.95
C ALA A 805 19.60 -19.79 16.50
N GLY A 806 20.68 -20.29 17.09
CA GLY A 806 21.22 -21.63 16.84
C GLY A 806 22.42 -21.69 15.90
N ALA A 807 23.01 -20.55 15.51
CA ALA A 807 24.26 -20.53 14.75
C ALA A 807 25.45 -20.94 15.63
N ARG A 808 26.34 -21.77 15.09
CA ARG A 808 27.50 -22.32 15.79
C ARG A 808 28.84 -21.80 15.24
N ILE A 809 28.92 -21.56 13.94
CA ILE A 809 30.13 -21.07 13.26
C ILE A 809 29.83 -19.68 12.69
N PHE A 810 30.68 -18.69 13.01
CA PHE A 810 30.51 -17.30 12.59
C PHE A 810 31.58 -16.93 11.58
N SER A 811 31.20 -16.79 10.32
CA SER A 811 32.09 -16.51 9.19
C SER A 811 31.97 -15.06 8.77
N GLY A 812 33.04 -14.28 8.95
CA GLY A 812 33.03 -12.88 8.51
C GLY A 812 34.23 -12.04 8.93
N TRP A 813 34.88 -11.42 7.95
CA TRP A 813 35.94 -10.44 8.23
C TRP A 813 35.43 -9.15 8.88
N SER A 814 34.20 -8.73 8.57
CA SER A 814 33.59 -7.50 9.10
C SER A 814 33.49 -7.48 10.62
N ILE A 815 33.39 -8.66 11.26
CA ILE A 815 33.32 -8.80 12.72
C ILE A 815 34.59 -8.26 13.38
N VAL A 816 35.75 -8.61 12.81
CA VAL A 816 37.06 -8.39 13.43
C VAL A 816 37.93 -7.37 12.70
N ARG A 817 37.60 -6.94 11.48
CA ARG A 817 38.40 -5.97 10.71
C ARG A 817 38.67 -4.69 11.51
N GLY A 818 39.93 -4.41 11.78
CA GLY A 818 40.41 -3.17 12.40
C GLY A 818 41.11 -2.26 11.40
N GLN A 819 41.31 -0.99 11.78
CA GLN A 819 42.15 -0.04 11.02
C GLN A 819 43.64 -0.41 11.06
N THR A 820 44.04 -1.18 12.07
CA THR A 820 45.39 -1.71 12.24
C THR A 820 45.33 -3.20 12.59
N ASP A 821 46.44 -3.92 12.38
CA ASP A 821 46.56 -5.32 12.81
C ASP A 821 46.28 -5.43 14.31
N GLN A 822 46.74 -4.48 15.14
CA GLN A 822 46.46 -4.50 16.59
C GLN A 822 44.97 -4.36 16.89
N ALA A 823 44.27 -3.42 16.24
CA ALA A 823 42.84 -3.25 16.43
C ALA A 823 42.05 -4.50 15.99
N THR A 824 42.52 -5.18 14.95
CA THR A 824 41.94 -6.46 14.51
C THR A 824 42.10 -7.53 15.59
N ILE A 825 43.30 -7.67 16.15
CA ILE A 825 43.57 -8.63 17.22
C ILE A 825 42.75 -8.35 18.50
N GLU A 826 42.57 -7.08 18.88
CA GLU A 826 41.71 -6.75 20.02
C GLU A 826 40.24 -7.14 19.78
N LYS A 827 39.73 -6.95 18.55
CA LYS A 827 38.39 -7.42 18.18
C LYS A 827 38.29 -8.95 18.21
N VAL A 828 39.31 -9.67 17.73
CA VAL A 828 39.37 -11.15 17.83
C VAL A 828 39.30 -11.60 19.28
N LYS A 829 40.10 -10.99 20.18
CA LYS A 829 40.05 -11.29 21.62
C LYS A 829 38.67 -11.06 22.21
N ARG A 830 38.01 -9.97 21.84
CA ARG A 830 36.64 -9.66 22.28
C ARG A 830 35.63 -10.69 21.77
N LEU A 831 35.71 -11.05 20.49
CA LEU A 831 34.83 -12.05 19.89
C LEU A 831 35.01 -13.43 20.54
N ARG A 832 36.24 -13.85 20.80
CA ARG A 832 36.51 -15.12 21.48
C ARG A 832 35.92 -15.17 22.90
N ARG A 833 35.95 -14.06 23.64
CA ARG A 833 35.26 -13.97 24.94
C ARG A 833 33.75 -14.09 24.77
N LEU A 834 33.17 -13.44 23.75
CA LEU A 834 31.73 -13.53 23.47
C LEU A 834 31.29 -14.96 23.11
N LEU A 835 32.13 -15.70 22.38
CA LEU A 835 31.85 -17.08 21.97
C LEU A 835 32.23 -18.12 23.02
N SER A 836 32.81 -17.71 24.16
CA SER A 836 33.22 -18.64 25.20
C SER A 836 32.02 -19.16 26.02
N PRO A 837 32.01 -20.44 26.43
CA PRO A 837 30.92 -21.02 27.22
C PRO A 837 30.65 -20.27 28.54
N GLU A 838 31.68 -19.65 29.13
CA GLU A 838 31.63 -18.93 30.41
C GLU A 838 30.97 -17.54 30.34
N ALA A 839 30.58 -17.06 29.15
CA ALA A 839 29.98 -15.74 28.98
C ALA A 839 28.44 -15.70 29.16
N SER A 840 27.81 -16.85 29.45
CA SER A 840 26.35 -17.04 29.53
C SER A 840 25.78 -16.82 30.93
#